data_AF-A0A7Y2K4I7-F1
#
_entry.id   AF-A0A7Y2K4I7-F1
#
_cell.length_a   1.000
_cell.length_b   1.000
_cell.length_c   1.000
_cell.angle_alpha   90.00
_cell.angle_beta   90.00
_cell.angle_gamma   90.00
#
_symmetry.space_group_name_H-M   'P 1'
#
loop_
_entity.id
_entity.type
_entity.pdbx_description
1 polymer ?
#
loop_
_entity_poly.entity_id
_entity_poly.type
_entity_poly.pdbx_seq_one_letter_code
_entity_poly.pdbx_strand_id
1 'polypeptide(L)'
;AIPETVKSISVLDRTKEPGALGEPLYMDVVNAISDKFSRGELKFNYPKIIGGRYGLSSKEFTPAMVKSVFDNLDNENPKKRFTVGINEDVTNSSLEFDPSFSIESEETFRGKFYGLGADGTVGANKNSIKIIGEGTDYNAQGYFVYDSKKSGSMTISHLRFGPKPIKSTYLITTPKFIACHQNVFLEKINMLSEAVEGATFLLNTKLSIDEVWDSLPETVQKDLIEKKMKFYVIDAYKVASETGMGVRINTIMQTCFFAISNIFPKEEAINMIKDSIKKTYGAKGDKIVQMNFDAVDKTVENLYEVKIPGNVTSKLQLQPAVSGNAPKFVMDVTAKIIAGKGDELPVSKFPVDGTFPLSTTKWEKRNIALEVPVWDVDTCIQCNKCVMVCPHATIRAKVFEEKNLNGVPETFKYTKFKAKDYGTDMLYALQVAVEDCTGCALCVDVCPAKNKKETRLKAINMAEQLPIREQERENWDYFLQIPDVDRKKVNVAKVKDSQFLEPLFEFSGACSGCGETPYVKLVSQLFGDRTIIANATGCSSIYGGNLPTTPWATNKDGRGPAWSNSLFEDNAEFGFGYRLAIDKHNLQAKEILKKLISDIGDDLVNDLVNADQKDESGIYEQRERVETLKQKLNEIEKAGANGKSNDVK
;
A
#
# COMPACT_ATOMS: atom_id res chain seq x y z
N ALA A 1 20.08 -40.96 -8.29
CA ALA A 1 19.12 -40.10 -7.57
C ALA A 1 17.68 -40.51 -7.82
N ILE A 2 17.32 -40.90 -9.05
CA ILE A 2 15.99 -41.49 -9.34
C ILE A 2 15.98 -42.96 -8.88
N PRO A 3 15.06 -43.37 -7.99
CA PRO A 3 14.91 -44.77 -7.61
C PRO A 3 14.42 -45.63 -8.78
N GLU A 4 14.88 -46.88 -8.86
CA GLU A 4 14.45 -47.83 -9.92
C GLU A 4 12.96 -48.17 -9.84
N THR A 5 12.33 -47.94 -8.69
CA THR A 5 10.90 -48.19 -8.44
C THR A 5 9.98 -47.06 -8.91
N VAL A 6 10.52 -45.98 -9.48
CA VAL A 6 9.74 -44.82 -9.91
C VAL A 6 8.72 -45.20 -11.00
N LYS A 7 7.48 -44.71 -10.86
CA LYS A 7 6.42 -44.89 -11.87
C LYS A 7 5.94 -43.58 -12.47
N SER A 8 6.02 -42.51 -11.69
CA SER A 8 5.58 -41.17 -12.06
C SER A 8 6.52 -40.13 -11.48
N ILE A 9 6.74 -39.03 -12.19
CA ILE A 9 7.58 -37.90 -11.80
C ILE A 9 6.80 -36.62 -12.08
N SER A 10 6.70 -35.74 -11.08
CA SER A 10 6.27 -34.35 -11.29
C SER A 10 7.49 -33.45 -11.19
N VAL A 11 7.74 -32.67 -12.22
CA VAL A 11 8.81 -31.68 -12.26
C VAL A 11 8.21 -30.31 -11.97
N LEU A 12 8.81 -29.59 -11.02
CA LEU A 12 8.33 -28.28 -10.59
C LEU A 12 9.29 -27.19 -11.03
N ASP A 13 8.77 -26.25 -11.81
CA ASP A 13 9.52 -25.12 -12.34
C ASP A 13 9.07 -23.83 -11.65
N ARG A 14 10.04 -23.05 -11.18
CA ARG A 14 9.82 -21.72 -10.59
C ARG A 14 9.98 -20.62 -11.65
N THR A 15 9.42 -20.86 -12.83
CA THR A 15 9.44 -19.94 -13.98
C THR A 15 8.19 -20.15 -14.86
N LYS A 16 7.99 -19.27 -15.85
CA LYS A 16 6.96 -19.41 -16.87
C LYS A 16 7.56 -18.96 -18.20
N GLU A 17 7.50 -19.83 -19.21
CA GLU A 17 7.88 -19.52 -20.58
C GLU A 17 6.63 -19.55 -21.48
N PRO A 18 6.00 -18.39 -21.74
CA PRO A 18 4.78 -18.34 -22.55
C PRO A 18 5.01 -18.90 -23.95
N GLY A 19 4.17 -19.85 -24.37
CA GLY A 19 4.23 -20.49 -25.69
C GLY A 19 5.17 -21.70 -25.80
N ALA A 20 5.99 -21.98 -24.77
CA ALA A 20 6.86 -23.16 -24.77
C ALA A 20 6.08 -24.48 -24.64
N LEU A 21 6.70 -25.59 -25.08
CA LEU A 21 6.16 -26.95 -24.89
C LEU A 21 6.20 -27.42 -23.43
N GLY A 22 6.99 -26.77 -22.59
CA GLY A 22 7.10 -27.03 -21.17
C GLY A 22 8.19 -26.15 -20.58
N GLU A 23 8.21 -26.02 -19.27
CA GLU A 23 9.23 -25.24 -18.57
C GLU A 23 10.62 -25.92 -18.60
N PRO A 24 11.72 -25.18 -18.37
CA PRO A 24 13.07 -25.66 -18.63
C PRO A 24 13.44 -26.96 -17.91
N LEU A 25 13.21 -27.06 -16.59
CA LEU A 25 13.60 -28.25 -15.84
C LEU A 25 12.74 -29.45 -16.24
N TYR A 26 11.44 -29.23 -16.48
CA TYR A 26 10.58 -30.26 -17.05
C TYR A 26 11.12 -30.79 -18.38
N MET A 27 11.53 -29.90 -19.30
CA MET A 27 12.08 -30.30 -20.60
C MET A 27 13.41 -31.06 -20.45
N ASP A 28 14.28 -30.66 -19.53
CA ASP A 28 15.53 -31.36 -19.24
C ASP A 28 15.29 -32.78 -18.73
N VAL A 29 14.34 -32.97 -17.81
CA VAL A 29 13.98 -34.29 -17.28
C VAL A 29 13.38 -35.19 -18.35
N VAL A 30 12.47 -34.65 -19.16
CA VAL A 30 11.87 -35.38 -20.30
C VAL A 30 12.97 -35.80 -21.28
N ASN A 31 13.87 -34.89 -21.63
CA ASN A 31 14.96 -35.18 -22.58
C ASN A 31 15.92 -36.23 -22.02
N ALA A 32 16.39 -36.08 -20.78
CA ALA A 32 17.32 -37.01 -20.16
C ALA A 32 16.77 -38.44 -20.06
N ILE A 33 15.49 -38.59 -19.67
CA ILE A 33 14.83 -39.90 -19.59
C ILE A 33 14.60 -40.47 -20.99
N SER A 34 14.19 -39.64 -21.95
CA SER A 34 13.93 -40.07 -23.34
C SER A 34 15.21 -40.48 -24.07
N ASP A 35 16.33 -39.78 -23.87
CA ASP A 35 17.64 -40.15 -24.44
C ASP A 35 18.10 -41.51 -23.89
N LYS A 36 18.06 -41.71 -22.57
CA LYS A 36 18.41 -42.99 -21.95
C LYS A 36 17.50 -44.14 -22.39
N PHE A 37 16.20 -43.89 -22.51
CA PHE A 37 15.25 -44.86 -23.03
C PHE A 37 15.57 -45.26 -24.47
N SER A 38 15.83 -44.27 -25.33
CA SER A 38 16.12 -44.49 -26.75
C SER A 38 17.43 -45.25 -26.98
N ARG A 39 18.41 -45.13 -26.07
CA ARG A 39 19.66 -45.90 -26.09
C ARG A 39 19.56 -47.28 -25.44
N GLY A 40 18.41 -47.63 -24.85
CA GLY A 40 18.26 -48.87 -24.07
C GLY A 40 19.05 -48.87 -22.76
N GLU A 41 19.43 -47.70 -22.26
CA GLU A 41 20.24 -47.53 -21.03
C GLU A 41 19.38 -47.17 -19.80
N LEU A 42 18.06 -47.04 -19.96
CA LEU A 42 17.16 -46.72 -18.86
C LEU A 42 17.01 -47.93 -17.93
N LYS A 43 17.42 -47.76 -16.67
CA LYS A 43 17.43 -48.83 -15.64
C LYS A 43 16.06 -49.10 -14.99
N PHE A 44 15.01 -48.43 -15.45
CA PHE A 44 13.66 -48.51 -14.90
C PHE A 44 12.64 -48.31 -16.03
N ASN A 45 11.37 -48.61 -15.76
CA ASN A 45 10.30 -48.42 -16.75
C ASN A 45 10.14 -46.92 -17.05
N TYR A 46 9.86 -46.58 -18.31
CA TYR A 46 9.62 -45.19 -18.70
C TYR A 46 8.48 -44.59 -17.86
N PRO A 47 8.75 -43.63 -16.96
CA PRO A 47 7.76 -43.15 -16.02
C PRO A 47 6.80 -42.16 -16.68
N LYS A 48 5.63 -41.95 -16.08
CA LYS A 48 4.77 -40.80 -16.41
C LYS A 48 5.47 -39.52 -15.95
N ILE A 49 5.75 -38.58 -16.85
CA ILE A 49 6.40 -37.30 -16.49
C ILE A 49 5.40 -36.15 -16.71
N ILE A 50 5.12 -35.39 -15.66
CA ILE A 50 4.29 -34.18 -15.72
C ILE A 50 5.08 -32.96 -15.25
N GLY A 51 4.73 -31.78 -15.76
CA GLY A 51 5.30 -30.50 -15.35
C GLY A 51 4.29 -29.64 -14.61
N GLY A 52 4.76 -28.85 -13.65
CA GLY A 52 3.97 -27.87 -12.92
C GLY A 52 4.77 -26.63 -12.56
N ARG A 53 4.07 -25.50 -12.43
CA ARG A 53 4.65 -24.21 -12.02
C ARG A 53 4.27 -23.84 -10.60
N TYR A 54 5.21 -23.26 -9.86
CA TYR A 54 5.00 -22.81 -8.49
C TYR A 54 5.82 -21.55 -8.18
N GLY A 55 5.47 -20.85 -7.10
CA GLY A 55 6.38 -19.92 -6.43
C GLY A 55 6.84 -18.70 -7.23
N LEU A 56 6.19 -18.35 -8.35
CA LEU A 56 6.52 -17.17 -9.16
C LEU A 56 6.41 -15.91 -8.30
N SER A 57 7.38 -15.00 -8.42
CA SER A 57 7.42 -13.74 -7.67
C SER A 57 7.21 -13.93 -6.16
N SER A 58 7.82 -14.98 -5.59
CA SER A 58 7.71 -15.33 -4.17
C SER A 58 6.30 -15.73 -3.71
N LYS A 59 5.43 -16.18 -4.62
CA LYS A 59 4.18 -16.86 -4.24
C LYS A 59 4.47 -17.99 -3.24
N GLU A 60 3.62 -18.12 -2.22
CA GLU A 60 3.81 -19.14 -1.20
C GLU A 60 3.85 -20.56 -1.80
N PHE A 61 4.64 -21.42 -1.17
CA PHE A 61 4.74 -22.84 -1.50
C PHE A 61 4.79 -23.66 -0.21
N THR A 62 3.61 -24.00 0.28
CA THR A 62 3.42 -24.62 1.60
C THR A 62 3.45 -26.15 1.52
N PRO A 63 3.59 -26.87 2.67
CA PRO A 63 3.46 -28.32 2.71
C PRO A 63 2.13 -28.84 2.14
N ALA A 64 1.03 -28.10 2.33
CA ALA A 64 -0.26 -28.41 1.72
C ALA A 64 -0.20 -28.42 0.18
N MET A 65 0.49 -27.43 -0.40
CA MET A 65 0.71 -27.36 -1.84
C MET A 65 1.60 -28.51 -2.32
N VAL A 66 2.66 -28.86 -1.60
CA VAL A 66 3.50 -30.02 -1.91
C VAL A 66 2.67 -31.31 -1.89
N LYS A 67 1.81 -31.49 -0.88
CA LYS A 67 0.91 -32.63 -0.80
C LYS A 67 0.00 -32.72 -2.03
N SER A 68 -0.58 -31.60 -2.48
CA SER A 68 -1.42 -31.57 -3.68
C SER A 68 -0.70 -32.00 -4.96
N VAL A 69 0.62 -31.75 -5.05
CA VAL A 69 1.44 -32.23 -6.18
C VAL A 69 1.56 -33.75 -6.17
N PHE A 70 1.77 -34.35 -5.00
CA PHE A 70 1.78 -35.80 -4.84
C PHE A 70 0.39 -36.40 -5.08
N ASP A 71 -0.66 -35.84 -4.49
CA ASP A 71 -2.04 -36.29 -4.71
C ASP A 71 -2.41 -36.23 -6.20
N ASN A 72 -1.98 -35.17 -6.90
CA ASN A 72 -2.19 -35.06 -8.35
C ASN A 72 -1.49 -36.18 -9.11
N LEU A 73 -0.24 -36.54 -8.75
CA LEU A 73 0.52 -37.63 -9.40
C LEU A 73 -0.14 -39.00 -9.23
N ASP A 74 -0.81 -39.23 -8.11
CA ASP A 74 -1.48 -40.49 -7.77
C ASP A 74 -2.83 -40.66 -8.48
N ASN A 75 -3.38 -39.59 -9.06
CA ASN A 75 -4.59 -39.68 -9.88
C ASN A 75 -4.37 -40.50 -11.16
N GLU A 76 -5.42 -41.19 -11.61
CA GLU A 76 -5.39 -41.94 -12.88
C GLU A 76 -5.03 -41.00 -14.07
N ASN A 77 -5.70 -39.85 -14.11
CA ASN A 77 -5.52 -38.79 -15.10
C ASN A 77 -4.99 -37.51 -14.43
N PRO A 78 -3.69 -37.44 -14.10
CA PRO A 78 -3.11 -36.29 -13.44
C PRO A 78 -3.21 -35.06 -14.33
N LYS A 79 -3.49 -33.90 -13.74
CA LYS A 79 -3.44 -32.63 -14.46
C LYS A 79 -2.00 -32.39 -14.92
N LYS A 80 -1.83 -32.16 -16.22
CA LYS A 80 -0.53 -31.86 -16.85
C LYS A 80 -0.37 -30.35 -16.97
N ARG A 81 0.87 -29.84 -16.92
CA ARG A 81 1.19 -28.40 -17.03
C ARG A 81 0.43 -27.54 -16.01
N PHE A 82 0.32 -28.05 -14.79
CA PHE A 82 -0.49 -27.47 -13.74
C PHE A 82 0.18 -26.23 -13.11
N THR A 83 -0.57 -25.50 -12.32
CA THR A 83 -0.08 -24.48 -11.39
C THR A 83 -0.44 -24.87 -9.96
N VAL A 84 0.34 -24.45 -8.97
CA VAL A 84 -0.01 -24.64 -7.56
C VAL A 84 0.22 -23.34 -6.79
N GLY A 85 -0.71 -23.04 -5.87
CA GLY A 85 -0.70 -21.83 -5.05
C GLY A 85 -1.56 -20.68 -5.59
N ILE A 86 -2.16 -20.77 -6.78
CA ILE A 86 -3.10 -19.78 -7.33
C ILE A 86 -4.44 -20.42 -7.65
N ASN A 87 -5.51 -19.63 -7.70
CA ASN A 87 -6.77 -20.03 -8.34
C ASN A 87 -6.73 -19.63 -9.82
N GLU A 88 -6.55 -20.62 -10.70
CA GLU A 88 -6.48 -20.41 -12.13
C GLU A 88 -7.79 -20.81 -12.80
N ASP A 89 -8.77 -19.90 -12.83
CA ASP A 89 -10.13 -20.10 -13.34
C ASP A 89 -10.31 -19.80 -14.84
N VAL A 90 -9.24 -19.41 -15.55
CA VAL A 90 -9.29 -19.09 -16.98
C VAL A 90 -8.95 -20.32 -17.83
N THR A 91 -7.81 -20.95 -17.58
CA THR A 91 -7.35 -22.19 -18.25
C THR A 91 -7.52 -23.42 -17.37
N ASN A 92 -8.01 -23.26 -16.14
CA ASN A 92 -8.25 -24.34 -15.18
C ASN A 92 -6.99 -25.16 -14.89
N SER A 93 -5.81 -24.52 -14.81
CA SER A 93 -4.53 -25.24 -14.60
C SER A 93 -4.19 -25.49 -13.12
N SER A 94 -4.85 -24.84 -12.16
CA SER A 94 -4.47 -24.93 -10.74
C SER A 94 -4.81 -26.27 -10.10
N LEU A 95 -4.01 -26.69 -9.13
CA LEU A 95 -4.31 -27.79 -8.21
C LEU A 95 -5.03 -27.27 -6.96
N GLU A 96 -6.04 -28.00 -6.50
CA GLU A 96 -6.67 -27.77 -5.20
C GLU A 96 -5.81 -28.34 -4.08
N PHE A 97 -5.81 -27.68 -2.92
CA PHE A 97 -5.08 -28.14 -1.74
C PHE A 97 -5.84 -27.75 -0.46
N ASP A 98 -5.66 -28.53 0.60
CA ASP A 98 -6.20 -28.24 1.92
C ASP A 98 -5.24 -27.32 2.71
N PRO A 99 -5.59 -26.04 2.93
CA PRO A 99 -4.70 -25.09 3.62
C PRO A 99 -4.47 -25.43 5.10
N SER A 100 -5.28 -26.31 5.70
CA SER A 100 -5.12 -26.72 7.10
C SER A 100 -4.01 -27.75 7.32
N PHE A 101 -3.53 -28.39 6.25
CA PHE A 101 -2.47 -29.39 6.35
C PHE A 101 -1.13 -28.78 6.79
N SER A 102 -0.63 -29.24 7.95
CA SER A 102 0.63 -28.80 8.53
C SER A 102 1.52 -29.99 8.90
N ILE A 103 2.84 -29.80 8.76
CA ILE A 103 3.89 -30.76 9.16
C ILE A 103 4.79 -30.18 10.26
N GLU A 104 4.42 -29.04 10.84
CA GLU A 104 5.23 -28.37 11.85
C GLU A 104 5.15 -29.08 13.20
N SER A 105 6.31 -29.26 13.85
CA SER A 105 6.39 -29.86 15.18
C SER A 105 5.77 -28.96 16.24
N GLU A 106 5.06 -29.57 17.20
CA GLU A 106 4.55 -28.87 18.37
C GLU A 106 5.66 -28.27 19.26
N GLU A 107 6.87 -28.83 19.22
CA GLU A 107 8.04 -28.30 19.95
C GLU A 107 8.60 -27.00 19.31
N THR A 108 8.14 -26.63 18.12
CA THR A 108 8.58 -25.41 17.44
C THR A 108 7.70 -24.24 17.86
N PHE A 109 8.32 -23.24 18.48
CA PHE A 109 7.68 -21.94 18.70
C PHE A 109 7.45 -21.24 17.36
N ARG A 110 6.31 -20.54 17.24
CA ARG A 110 5.87 -19.85 16.02
C ARG A 110 5.25 -18.50 16.40
N GLY A 111 5.91 -17.40 16.03
CA GLY A 111 5.48 -16.05 16.37
C GLY A 111 5.24 -15.17 15.15
N LYS A 112 4.15 -14.39 15.17
CA LYS A 112 3.89 -13.29 14.23
C LYS A 112 3.95 -11.94 14.95
N PHE A 113 4.62 -10.97 14.33
CA PHE A 113 4.76 -9.62 14.90
C PHE A 113 4.37 -8.59 13.86
N TYR A 114 3.30 -7.86 14.14
CA TYR A 114 2.72 -6.82 13.32
C TYR A 114 3.25 -5.46 13.78
N GLY A 115 4.07 -4.83 12.96
CA GLY A 115 4.67 -3.52 13.23
C GLY A 115 4.42 -2.53 12.10
N LEU A 116 4.75 -1.27 12.33
CA LEU A 116 4.76 -0.21 11.34
C LEU A 116 6.17 -0.03 10.75
N GLY A 117 6.26 0.24 9.46
CA GLY A 117 7.52 0.61 8.81
C GLY A 117 8.18 1.76 9.57
N ALA A 118 9.42 1.52 10.03
CA ALA A 118 10.26 2.41 10.85
C ALA A 118 9.95 2.49 12.37
N ASP A 119 9.09 1.63 12.93
CA ASP A 119 8.87 1.56 14.40
C ASP A 119 9.93 0.74 15.17
N GLY A 120 10.81 0.05 14.45
CA GLY A 120 11.90 -0.76 15.00
C GLY A 120 11.55 -2.23 15.27
N THR A 121 10.33 -2.69 14.98
CA THR A 121 9.86 -4.07 15.18
C THR A 121 10.75 -5.10 14.51
N VAL A 122 11.05 -4.92 13.22
CA VAL A 122 11.90 -5.86 12.48
C VAL A 122 13.32 -5.91 13.04
N GLY A 123 13.86 -4.76 13.48
CA GLY A 123 15.16 -4.69 14.13
C GLY A 123 15.19 -5.46 15.46
N ALA A 124 14.16 -5.28 16.29
CA ALA A 124 13.99 -6.03 17.54
C ALA A 124 13.89 -7.53 17.28
N ASN A 125 13.09 -7.97 16.31
CA ASN A 125 12.94 -9.38 15.96
C ASN A 125 14.25 -10.01 15.45
N LYS A 126 15.03 -9.30 14.62
CA LYS A 126 16.39 -9.74 14.23
C LYS A 126 17.30 -9.89 15.45
N ASN A 127 17.20 -9.00 16.42
CA ASN A 127 17.96 -9.09 17.66
C ASN A 127 17.50 -10.27 18.52
N SER A 128 16.19 -10.51 18.66
CA SER A 128 15.64 -11.67 19.36
C SER A 128 16.10 -13.00 18.77
N ILE A 129 16.15 -13.10 17.43
CA ILE A 129 16.72 -14.27 16.73
C ILE A 129 18.17 -14.49 17.15
N LYS A 130 18.95 -13.42 17.21
CA LYS A 130 20.37 -13.48 17.58
C LYS A 130 20.55 -13.88 19.05
N ILE A 131 19.75 -13.33 19.96
CA ILE A 131 19.76 -13.68 21.39
C ILE A 131 19.49 -15.18 21.57
N ILE A 132 18.43 -15.71 20.94
CA ILE A 132 18.03 -17.09 21.11
C ILE A 132 19.01 -18.04 20.39
N GLY A 133 19.38 -17.74 19.15
CA GLY A 133 20.26 -18.59 18.35
C GLY A 133 21.73 -18.59 18.76
N GLU A 134 22.25 -17.51 19.36
CA GLU A 134 23.62 -17.49 19.92
C GLU A 134 23.64 -17.91 21.40
N GLY A 135 22.53 -17.74 22.13
CA GLY A 135 22.46 -17.97 23.56
C GLY A 135 21.99 -19.37 23.97
N THR A 136 21.49 -20.19 23.03
CA THR A 136 20.89 -21.49 23.33
C THR A 136 21.14 -22.51 22.21
N ASP A 137 20.83 -23.78 22.46
CA ASP A 137 20.90 -24.85 21.45
C ASP A 137 19.72 -24.84 20.46
N TYR A 138 18.84 -23.84 20.52
CA TYR A 138 17.68 -23.75 19.64
C TYR A 138 18.09 -23.28 18.26
N ASN A 139 17.52 -23.92 17.24
CA ASN A 139 17.53 -23.42 15.88
C ASN A 139 16.60 -22.21 15.80
N ALA A 140 17.03 -21.15 15.10
CA ALA A 140 16.28 -19.92 14.96
C ALA A 140 16.09 -19.56 13.48
N GLN A 141 14.87 -19.18 13.10
CA GLN A 141 14.52 -18.71 11.77
C GLN A 141 13.72 -17.42 11.85
N GLY A 142 14.02 -16.46 10.97
CA GLY A 142 13.21 -15.26 10.77
C GLY A 142 12.95 -15.00 9.30
N TYR A 143 11.69 -14.70 8.97
CA TYR A 143 11.29 -14.16 7.68
C TYR A 143 10.48 -12.88 7.90
N PHE A 144 10.68 -11.88 7.06
CA PHE A 144 10.10 -10.55 7.26
C PHE A 144 9.34 -10.14 6.00
N VAL A 145 8.03 -10.02 6.13
CA VAL A 145 7.16 -9.49 5.08
C VAL A 145 7.14 -7.98 5.21
N TYR A 146 7.60 -7.31 4.17
CA TYR A 146 7.56 -5.86 4.04
C TYR A 146 6.55 -5.49 2.96
N ASP A 147 5.88 -4.36 3.16
CA ASP A 147 5.23 -3.64 2.09
C ASP A 147 6.30 -2.85 1.29
N SER A 148 6.07 -2.66 0.01
CA SER A 148 6.89 -1.82 -0.87
C SER A 148 6.71 -0.33 -0.61
N LYS A 149 5.63 0.08 0.08
CA LYS A 149 5.49 1.44 0.63
C LYS A 149 6.62 1.72 1.61
N LYS A 150 7.35 2.82 1.38
CA LYS A 150 8.60 3.13 2.10
C LYS A 150 8.41 3.56 3.56
N SER A 151 7.23 4.03 3.94
CA SER A 151 6.92 4.38 5.34
C SER A 151 5.45 4.22 5.66
N GLY A 152 5.15 3.95 6.94
CA GLY A 152 3.78 3.87 7.45
C GLY A 152 3.00 2.65 6.94
N SER A 153 3.70 1.64 6.44
CA SER A 153 3.12 0.39 5.99
C SER A 153 3.26 -0.69 7.05
N MET A 154 2.39 -1.68 6.98
CA MET A 154 2.44 -2.82 7.89
C MET A 154 3.67 -3.68 7.57
N THR A 155 4.31 -4.21 8.60
CA THR A 155 5.35 -5.25 8.47
C THR A 155 4.94 -6.44 9.31
N ILE A 156 5.18 -7.65 8.79
CA ILE A 156 4.87 -8.89 9.50
C ILE A 156 6.16 -9.70 9.63
N SER A 157 6.63 -9.88 10.86
CA SER A 157 7.77 -10.73 11.15
C SER A 157 7.27 -12.13 11.51
N HIS A 158 7.84 -13.15 10.88
CA HIS A 158 7.58 -14.57 11.15
C HIS A 158 8.81 -15.18 11.79
N LEU A 159 8.69 -15.58 13.06
CA LEU A 159 9.79 -16.16 13.83
C LEU A 159 9.49 -17.61 14.19
N ARG A 160 10.47 -18.49 14.00
CA ARG A 160 10.44 -19.87 14.48
C ARG A 160 11.66 -20.16 15.36
N PHE A 161 11.43 -20.86 16.47
CA PHE A 161 12.48 -21.34 17.36
C PHE A 161 12.20 -22.78 17.75
N GLY A 162 13.20 -23.65 17.77
CA GLY A 162 12.99 -25.03 18.23
C GLY A 162 14.25 -25.88 18.27
N PRO A 163 14.19 -27.05 18.94
CA PRO A 163 15.35 -27.91 19.15
C PRO A 163 15.82 -28.63 17.86
N LYS A 164 14.97 -28.70 16.84
CA LYS A 164 15.25 -29.40 15.56
C LYS A 164 15.57 -28.39 14.45
N PRO A 165 16.37 -28.78 13.45
CA PRO A 165 16.63 -27.93 12.27
C PRO A 165 15.33 -27.50 11.58
N ILE A 166 15.18 -26.19 11.38
CA ILE A 166 13.97 -25.59 10.81
C ILE A 166 14.10 -25.56 9.28
N LYS A 167 13.29 -26.36 8.58
CA LYS A 167 13.24 -26.43 7.10
C LYS A 167 12.03 -25.73 6.50
N SER A 168 11.22 -25.06 7.31
CA SER A 168 9.98 -24.40 6.89
C SER A 168 10.25 -23.12 6.10
N THR A 169 10.50 -23.23 4.79
CA THR A 169 10.72 -22.08 3.89
C THR A 169 9.40 -21.51 3.35
N TYR A 170 8.44 -21.27 4.25
CA TYR A 170 7.10 -20.75 3.98
C TYR A 170 6.63 -19.94 5.21
N LEU A 171 5.61 -19.09 5.03
CA LEU A 171 5.07 -18.25 6.09
C LEU A 171 4.41 -19.09 7.20
N ILE A 172 4.34 -18.54 8.41
CA ILE A 172 3.64 -19.19 9.53
C ILE A 172 2.13 -19.11 9.26
N THR A 173 1.44 -20.24 9.34
CA THR A 173 -0.04 -20.35 9.20
C THR A 173 -0.74 -20.76 10.50
N THR A 174 0.01 -21.15 11.54
CA THR A 174 -0.51 -21.55 12.85
C THR A 174 0.33 -20.96 14.00
N PRO A 175 0.34 -19.61 14.19
CA PRO A 175 1.14 -18.96 15.22
C PRO A 175 0.66 -19.32 16.64
N LYS A 176 1.64 -19.51 17.54
CA LYS A 176 1.47 -19.64 19.00
C LYS A 176 1.54 -18.31 19.74
N PHE A 177 2.08 -17.28 19.08
CA PHE A 177 2.25 -15.94 19.62
C PHE A 177 1.99 -14.89 18.54
N ILE A 178 1.22 -13.88 18.87
CA ILE A 178 0.92 -12.74 18.00
C ILE A 178 1.17 -11.45 18.77
N ALA A 179 1.93 -10.53 18.19
CA ALA A 179 2.09 -9.18 18.74
C ALA A 179 1.61 -8.12 17.75
N CYS A 180 0.83 -7.16 18.23
CA CYS A 180 0.36 -6.00 17.50
C CYS A 180 0.94 -4.73 18.12
N HIS A 181 1.89 -4.11 17.42
CA HIS A 181 2.61 -2.94 17.93
C HIS A 181 1.89 -1.61 17.62
N GLN A 182 0.81 -1.64 16.83
CA GLN A 182 -0.03 -0.48 16.52
C GLN A 182 -1.51 -0.82 16.65
N ASN A 183 -2.21 -0.17 17.59
CA ASN A 183 -3.62 -0.45 17.86
C ASN A 183 -4.54 -0.35 16.62
N VAL A 184 -4.27 0.61 15.73
CA VAL A 184 -5.07 0.85 14.51
C VAL A 184 -5.15 -0.35 13.56
N PHE A 185 -4.20 -1.29 13.63
CA PHE A 185 -4.25 -2.50 12.79
C PHE A 185 -5.41 -3.42 13.15
N LEU A 186 -5.86 -3.42 14.40
CA LEU A 186 -7.02 -4.21 14.83
C LEU A 186 -8.31 -3.74 14.18
N GLU A 187 -8.43 -2.44 13.85
CA GLU A 187 -9.59 -1.92 13.13
C GLU A 187 -9.69 -2.47 11.70
N LYS A 188 -8.59 -2.94 11.10
CA LYS A 188 -8.52 -3.25 9.66
C LYS A 188 -8.24 -4.72 9.34
N ILE A 189 -7.56 -5.44 10.23
CA ILE A 189 -6.99 -6.76 9.92
C ILE A 189 -7.45 -7.79 10.95
N ASN A 190 -8.01 -8.90 10.47
CA ASN A 190 -8.22 -10.08 11.29
C ASN A 190 -6.88 -10.84 11.48
N MET A 191 -6.01 -10.30 12.33
CA MET A 191 -4.68 -10.85 12.56
C MET A 191 -4.67 -12.11 13.45
N LEU A 192 -5.76 -12.37 14.17
CA LEU A 192 -5.88 -13.51 15.09
C LEU A 192 -6.51 -14.74 14.42
N SER A 193 -7.03 -14.61 13.20
CA SER A 193 -7.69 -15.67 12.43
C SER A 193 -6.93 -17.00 12.39
N GLU A 194 -5.60 -16.95 12.23
CA GLU A 194 -4.74 -18.13 12.11
C GLU A 194 -4.20 -18.67 13.45
N ALA A 195 -4.43 -17.96 14.56
CA ALA A 195 -3.89 -18.35 15.87
C ALA A 195 -4.37 -19.75 16.29
N VAL A 196 -3.46 -20.53 16.87
CA VAL A 196 -3.84 -21.81 17.50
C VAL A 196 -4.59 -21.59 18.81
N GLU A 197 -5.31 -22.61 19.27
CA GLU A 197 -5.90 -22.59 20.62
C GLU A 197 -4.82 -22.41 21.70
N GLY A 198 -5.08 -21.56 22.69
CA GLY A 198 -4.17 -21.23 23.77
C GLY A 198 -3.04 -20.25 23.40
N ALA A 199 -3.04 -19.70 22.19
CA ALA A 199 -2.02 -18.75 21.74
C ALA A 199 -2.02 -17.45 22.56
N THR A 200 -0.86 -16.79 22.63
CA THR A 200 -0.69 -15.51 23.33
C THR A 200 -0.83 -14.34 22.35
N PHE A 201 -1.61 -13.32 22.73
CA PHE A 201 -1.75 -12.05 22.03
C PHE A 201 -1.19 -10.90 22.87
N LEU A 202 -0.31 -10.08 22.27
CA LEU A 202 0.26 -8.87 22.87
C LEU A 202 -0.17 -7.64 22.07
N LEU A 203 -0.73 -6.63 22.73
CA LEU A 203 -1.17 -5.38 22.09
C LEU A 203 -0.49 -4.15 22.73
N ASN A 204 0.10 -3.30 21.89
CA ASN A 204 0.50 -1.95 22.28
C ASN A 204 -0.68 -0.98 22.14
N THR A 205 -1.12 -0.37 23.23
CA THR A 205 -2.25 0.57 23.26
C THR A 205 -2.09 1.60 24.38
N LYS A 206 -2.64 2.81 24.17
CA LYS A 206 -2.76 3.85 25.21
C LYS A 206 -3.93 3.59 26.17
N LEU A 207 -4.83 2.67 25.83
CA LEU A 207 -6.01 2.35 26.64
C LEU A 207 -5.61 1.53 27.87
N SER A 208 -6.32 1.74 28.96
CA SER A 208 -6.11 0.96 30.19
C SER A 208 -6.60 -0.48 30.05
N ILE A 209 -6.20 -1.34 30.99
CA ILE A 209 -6.66 -2.74 31.08
C ILE A 209 -8.18 -2.86 31.18
N ASP A 210 -8.85 -1.87 31.79
CA ASP A 210 -10.29 -1.89 32.00
C ASP A 210 -11.07 -1.39 30.77
N GLU A 211 -10.44 -0.59 29.91
CA GLU A 211 -11.07 0.01 28.71
C GLU A 211 -10.77 -0.77 27.43
N VAL A 212 -9.64 -1.48 27.38
CA VAL A 212 -9.16 -2.08 26.12
C VAL A 212 -10.15 -3.09 25.54
N TRP A 213 -10.82 -3.88 26.39
CA TRP A 213 -11.76 -4.91 25.92
C TRP A 213 -12.86 -4.33 25.04
N ASP A 214 -13.50 -3.25 25.49
CA ASP A 214 -14.63 -2.62 24.79
C ASP A 214 -14.21 -1.87 23.52
N SER A 215 -12.91 -1.60 23.36
CA SER A 215 -12.35 -1.01 22.13
C SER A 215 -12.12 -2.02 21.01
N LEU A 216 -12.07 -3.33 21.33
CA LEU A 216 -11.75 -4.36 20.35
C LEU A 216 -12.92 -4.61 19.39
N PRO A 217 -12.66 -4.85 18.09
CA PRO A 217 -13.70 -5.32 17.17
C PRO A 217 -14.28 -6.67 17.58
N GLU A 218 -15.54 -6.90 17.20
CA GLU A 218 -16.30 -8.12 17.50
C GLU A 218 -15.54 -9.39 17.10
N THR A 219 -14.94 -9.39 15.91
CA THR A 219 -14.14 -10.53 15.41
C THR A 219 -12.92 -10.82 16.27
N VAL A 220 -12.25 -9.79 16.79
CA VAL A 220 -11.07 -9.93 17.65
C VAL A 220 -11.47 -10.51 19.01
N GLN A 221 -12.55 -10.00 19.62
CA GLN A 221 -13.08 -10.55 20.86
C GLN A 221 -13.49 -12.03 20.69
N LYS A 222 -14.15 -12.35 19.57
CA LYS A 222 -14.56 -13.72 19.24
C LYS A 222 -13.35 -14.67 19.16
N ASP A 223 -12.32 -14.27 18.42
CA ASP A 223 -11.10 -15.08 18.28
C ASP A 223 -10.40 -15.30 19.64
N LEU A 224 -10.32 -14.26 20.47
CA LEU A 224 -9.73 -14.37 21.82
C LEU A 224 -10.47 -15.39 22.71
N ILE A 225 -11.80 -15.42 22.63
CA ILE A 225 -12.65 -16.33 23.42
C ILE A 225 -12.60 -17.75 22.87
N GLU A 226 -12.92 -17.93 21.59
CA GLU A 226 -13.06 -19.27 20.96
C GLU A 226 -11.74 -20.04 20.99
N LYS A 227 -10.62 -19.35 20.79
CA LYS A 227 -9.29 -19.94 20.84
C LYS A 227 -8.66 -19.92 22.23
N LYS A 228 -9.39 -19.51 23.27
CA LYS A 228 -8.91 -19.46 24.68
C LYS A 228 -7.53 -18.81 24.79
N MET A 229 -7.35 -17.68 24.13
CA MET A 229 -6.07 -17.01 24.03
C MET A 229 -5.66 -16.39 25.36
N LYS A 230 -4.37 -16.07 25.52
CA LYS A 230 -3.88 -15.22 26.62
C LYS A 230 -3.69 -13.81 26.09
N PHE A 231 -4.30 -12.80 26.69
CA PHE A 231 -4.26 -11.44 26.19
C PHE A 231 -3.45 -10.52 27.11
N TYR A 232 -2.44 -9.85 26.56
CA TYR A 232 -1.59 -8.90 27.25
C TYR A 232 -1.60 -7.53 26.58
N VAL A 233 -1.54 -6.47 27.38
CA VAL A 233 -1.51 -5.07 26.92
C VAL A 233 -0.39 -4.27 27.59
N ILE A 234 0.10 -3.27 26.87
CA ILE A 234 1.07 -2.29 27.37
C ILE A 234 0.92 -0.95 26.64
N ASP A 235 1.12 0.16 27.33
CA ASP A 235 1.38 1.47 26.70
C ASP A 235 2.89 1.65 26.53
N ALA A 236 3.42 1.14 25.42
CA ALA A 236 4.86 1.19 25.17
C ALA A 236 5.35 2.64 24.92
N TYR A 237 4.48 3.55 24.48
CA TYR A 237 4.85 4.95 24.27
C TYR A 237 4.99 5.71 25.59
N LYS A 238 4.11 5.46 26.55
CA LYS A 238 4.26 5.97 27.92
C LYS A 238 5.56 5.48 28.55
N VAL A 239 5.82 4.17 28.48
CA VAL A 239 7.07 3.59 29.02
C VAL A 239 8.30 4.18 28.32
N ALA A 240 8.26 4.34 26.99
CA ALA A 240 9.36 4.95 26.24
C ALA A 240 9.60 6.42 26.63
N SER A 241 8.55 7.19 26.87
CA SER A 241 8.65 8.58 27.33
C SER A 241 9.25 8.65 28.74
N GLU A 242 8.74 7.85 29.68
CA GLU A 242 9.18 7.83 31.08
C GLU A 242 10.60 7.26 31.30
N THR A 243 11.17 6.59 30.29
CA THR A 243 12.53 6.03 30.29
C THR A 243 13.49 6.84 29.43
N GLY A 244 13.03 7.91 28.78
CA GLY A 244 13.85 8.75 27.91
C GLY A 244 14.18 8.14 26.54
N MET A 245 13.44 7.12 26.10
CA MET A 245 13.56 6.50 24.77
C MET A 245 12.78 7.25 23.66
N GLY A 246 11.97 8.24 24.03
CA GLY A 246 11.16 9.02 23.09
C GLY A 246 10.01 8.19 22.52
N VAL A 247 9.95 8.07 21.18
CA VAL A 247 8.89 7.31 20.48
C VAL A 247 9.29 5.86 20.13
N ARG A 248 10.44 5.39 20.63
CA ARG A 248 10.99 4.08 20.28
C ARG A 248 10.44 3.00 21.22
N ILE A 249 9.60 2.14 20.68
CA ILE A 249 8.94 1.05 21.44
C ILE A 249 9.62 -0.31 21.28
N ASN A 250 10.67 -0.41 20.46
CA ASN A 250 11.28 -1.67 20.04
C ASN A 250 11.84 -2.51 21.21
N THR A 251 12.63 -1.92 22.12
CA THR A 251 13.18 -2.63 23.29
C THR A 251 12.07 -3.07 24.26
N ILE A 252 11.03 -2.24 24.41
CA ILE A 252 9.88 -2.49 25.28
C ILE A 252 9.08 -3.69 24.74
N MET A 253 8.67 -3.65 23.47
CA MET A 253 7.93 -4.75 22.86
C MET A 253 8.75 -6.05 22.80
N GLN A 254 10.06 -5.95 22.58
CA GLN A 254 10.97 -7.10 22.66
C GLN A 254 10.98 -7.72 24.06
N THR A 255 11.05 -6.90 25.09
CA THR A 255 11.02 -7.35 26.49
C THR A 255 9.69 -8.05 26.80
N CYS A 256 8.56 -7.51 26.35
CA CYS A 256 7.27 -8.18 26.47
C CYS A 256 7.33 -9.57 25.82
N PHE A 257 7.79 -9.68 24.58
CA PHE A 257 7.90 -10.97 23.89
C PHE A 257 8.68 -12.01 24.71
N PHE A 258 9.85 -11.68 25.22
CA PHE A 258 10.64 -12.61 26.04
C PHE A 258 9.93 -12.96 27.37
N ALA A 259 9.25 -12.00 28.00
CA ALA A 259 8.58 -12.21 29.27
C ALA A 259 7.33 -13.12 29.20
N ILE A 260 6.61 -13.14 28.07
CA ILE A 260 5.31 -13.85 27.93
C ILE A 260 5.26 -14.89 26.80
N SER A 261 6.34 -15.08 26.03
CA SER A 261 6.39 -16.11 24.98
C SER A 261 6.47 -17.54 25.50
N ASN A 262 6.90 -17.73 26.76
CA ASN A 262 7.15 -19.04 27.39
C ASN A 262 8.12 -19.95 26.62
N ILE A 263 9.02 -19.37 25.81
CA ILE A 263 10.12 -20.12 25.18
C ILE A 263 11.14 -20.53 26.26
N PHE A 264 11.43 -19.62 27.18
CA PHE A 264 12.30 -19.80 28.34
C PHE A 264 11.60 -19.32 29.62
N PRO A 265 12.04 -19.76 30.81
CA PRO A 265 11.63 -19.16 32.06
C PRO A 265 11.86 -17.64 32.07
N LYS A 266 10.93 -16.90 32.66
CA LYS A 266 10.91 -15.42 32.63
C LYS A 266 12.22 -14.78 33.11
N GLU A 267 12.81 -15.29 34.19
CA GLU A 267 14.06 -14.75 34.75
C GLU A 267 15.25 -14.95 33.80
N GLU A 268 15.34 -16.14 33.19
CA GLU A 268 16.37 -16.45 32.19
C GLU A 268 16.23 -15.53 30.97
N ALA A 269 15.01 -15.38 30.47
CA ALA A 269 14.70 -14.53 29.33
C ALA A 269 15.08 -13.05 29.57
N ILE A 270 14.80 -12.52 30.77
CA ILE A 270 15.18 -11.14 31.16
C ILE A 270 16.70 -10.99 31.23
N ASN A 271 17.41 -11.97 31.81
CA ASN A 271 18.87 -11.95 31.89
C ASN A 271 19.51 -11.95 30.50
N MET A 272 19.02 -12.80 29.58
CA MET A 272 19.49 -12.83 28.19
C MET A 272 19.34 -11.47 27.49
N ILE A 273 18.24 -10.76 27.73
CA ILE A 273 18.03 -9.40 27.19
C ILE A 273 19.05 -8.42 27.78
N LYS A 274 19.23 -8.39 29.10
CA LYS A 274 20.17 -7.49 29.77
C LYS A 274 21.62 -7.74 29.30
N ASP A 275 22.01 -9.00 29.11
CA ASP A 275 23.32 -9.35 28.57
C ASP A 275 23.51 -8.86 27.12
N SER A 276 22.48 -9.02 26.27
CA SER A 276 22.47 -8.51 24.90
C SER A 276 22.56 -6.99 24.83
N ILE A 277 21.84 -6.28 25.71
CA ILE A 277 21.90 -4.82 25.84
C ILE A 277 23.32 -4.39 26.20
N LYS A 278 23.96 -5.05 27.18
CA LYS A 278 25.34 -4.75 27.60
C LYS A 278 26.33 -4.98 26.45
N LYS A 279 26.19 -6.08 25.70
CA LYS A 279 27.01 -6.38 24.51
C LYS A 279 26.82 -5.34 23.40
N THR A 280 25.59 -4.88 23.17
CA THR A 280 25.24 -3.98 22.06
C THR A 280 25.56 -2.51 22.36
N TYR A 281 25.28 -2.07 23.58
CA TYR A 281 25.32 -0.66 23.97
C TYR A 281 26.45 -0.32 24.96
N GLY A 282 27.23 -1.29 25.44
CA GLY A 282 28.35 -1.04 26.35
C GLY A 282 29.35 -0.01 25.81
N ALA A 283 29.61 -0.02 24.50
CA ALA A 283 30.47 0.97 23.85
C ALA A 283 29.90 2.40 23.82
N LYS A 284 28.59 2.59 24.08
CA LYS A 284 27.92 3.90 24.10
C LYS A 284 27.86 4.52 25.50
N GLY A 285 28.43 3.85 26.51
CA GLY A 285 28.54 4.33 27.89
C GLY A 285 27.43 3.86 28.82
N ASP A 286 27.76 3.77 30.11
CA ASP A 286 26.92 3.15 31.15
C ASP A 286 25.54 3.80 31.30
N LYS A 287 25.42 5.12 31.05
CA LYS A 287 24.13 5.81 31.10
C LYS A 287 23.13 5.25 30.09
N ILE A 288 23.56 4.94 28.87
CA ILE A 288 22.67 4.38 27.84
C ILE A 288 22.33 2.92 28.18
N VAL A 289 23.27 2.17 28.73
CA VAL A 289 23.01 0.80 29.20
C VAL A 289 21.98 0.81 30.32
N GLN A 290 22.13 1.66 31.33
CA GLN A 290 21.19 1.79 32.45
C GLN A 290 19.81 2.24 31.99
N MET A 291 19.71 3.18 31.06
CA MET A 291 18.40 3.57 30.48
C MET A 291 17.68 2.38 29.81
N ASN A 292 18.41 1.47 29.16
CA ASN A 292 17.81 0.24 28.62
C ASN A 292 17.49 -0.77 29.73
N PHE A 293 18.36 -0.87 30.76
CA PHE A 293 18.09 -1.33 32.13
C PHE A 293 16.66 -1.06 32.59
N ASP A 294 16.46 0.22 32.87
CA ASP A 294 15.24 0.75 33.46
C ASP A 294 14.04 0.53 32.55
N ALA A 295 14.24 0.58 31.22
CA ALA A 295 13.18 0.28 30.27
C ALA A 295 12.74 -1.20 30.30
N VAL A 296 13.66 -2.15 30.44
CA VAL A 296 13.32 -3.56 30.61
C VAL A 296 12.50 -3.76 31.89
N ASP A 297 12.95 -3.19 33.00
CA ASP A 297 12.31 -3.36 34.30
C ASP A 297 10.92 -2.70 34.33
N LYS A 298 10.81 -1.44 33.89
CA LYS A 298 9.51 -0.75 33.78
C LYS A 298 8.56 -1.42 32.80
N THR A 299 9.07 -2.07 31.74
CA THR A 299 8.22 -2.83 30.81
C THR A 299 7.53 -3.98 31.53
N VAL A 300 8.25 -4.73 32.36
CA VAL A 300 7.68 -5.86 33.10
C VAL A 300 6.64 -5.38 34.12
N GLU A 301 6.83 -4.21 34.72
CA GLU A 301 5.88 -3.58 35.66
C GLU A 301 4.60 -3.06 34.98
N ASN A 302 4.70 -2.64 33.71
CA ASN A 302 3.59 -2.06 32.93
C ASN A 302 2.99 -3.03 31.91
N LEU A 303 3.37 -4.31 31.96
CA LEU A 303 2.79 -5.37 31.13
C LEU A 303 1.66 -6.05 31.90
N TYR A 304 0.44 -5.90 31.41
CA TYR A 304 -0.75 -6.37 32.10
C TYR A 304 -1.44 -7.49 31.34
N GLU A 305 -1.87 -8.54 32.06
CA GLU A 305 -2.74 -9.59 31.52
C GLU A 305 -4.20 -9.18 31.64
N VAL A 306 -4.90 -9.12 30.52
CA VAL A 306 -6.32 -8.77 30.46
C VAL A 306 -7.14 -10.04 30.68
N LYS A 307 -8.07 -10.00 31.64
CA LYS A 307 -9.03 -11.09 31.82
C LYS A 307 -10.04 -11.06 30.69
N ILE A 308 -10.08 -12.12 29.88
CA ILE A 308 -11.02 -12.25 28.76
C ILE A 308 -12.41 -12.60 29.31
N PRO A 309 -13.43 -11.76 29.08
CA PRO A 309 -14.81 -12.10 29.37
C PRO A 309 -15.26 -13.28 28.51
N GLY A 310 -16.10 -14.17 29.06
CA GLY A 310 -16.59 -15.34 28.33
C GLY A 310 -17.58 -15.06 27.19
N ASN A 311 -17.92 -13.80 26.94
CA ASN A 311 -18.88 -13.39 25.90
C ASN A 311 -18.35 -12.18 25.12
N VAL A 312 -18.71 -12.13 23.84
CA VAL A 312 -18.46 -10.99 22.97
C VAL A 312 -19.41 -9.84 23.35
N THR A 313 -18.85 -8.66 23.66
CA THR A 313 -19.60 -7.45 24.03
C THR A 313 -19.59 -6.38 22.95
N SER A 314 -18.58 -6.41 22.07
CA SER A 314 -18.39 -5.39 21.04
C SER A 314 -19.38 -5.53 19.88
N LYS A 315 -19.81 -4.38 19.36
CA LYS A 315 -20.54 -4.26 18.10
C LYS A 315 -19.69 -3.68 16.98
N LEU A 316 -18.42 -3.36 17.27
CA LEU A 316 -17.50 -2.74 16.34
C LEU A 316 -17.08 -3.77 15.29
N GLN A 317 -17.30 -3.45 14.02
CA GLN A 317 -16.86 -4.28 12.90
C GLN A 317 -15.47 -3.87 12.44
N LEU A 318 -14.78 -4.79 11.76
CA LEU A 318 -13.59 -4.43 11.00
C LEU A 318 -13.97 -3.41 9.93
N GLN A 319 -13.20 -2.33 9.85
CA GLN A 319 -13.34 -1.31 8.83
C GLN A 319 -12.98 -1.92 7.47
N PRO A 320 -13.74 -1.57 6.42
CA PRO A 320 -13.39 -2.01 5.08
C PRO A 320 -12.03 -1.41 4.68
N ALA A 321 -11.26 -2.18 3.90
CA ALA A 321 -9.93 -1.75 3.45
C ALA A 321 -9.96 -0.51 2.54
N VAL A 322 -11.12 -0.21 1.95
CA VAL A 322 -11.40 0.99 1.16
C VAL A 322 -12.79 1.53 1.50
N SER A 323 -13.04 2.82 1.30
CA SER A 323 -14.38 3.37 1.52
C SER A 323 -15.43 2.80 0.54
N GLY A 324 -16.69 2.70 0.95
CA GLY A 324 -17.76 2.01 0.21
C GLY A 324 -18.21 2.63 -1.12
N ASN A 325 -17.77 3.85 -1.45
CA ASN A 325 -18.11 4.51 -2.72
C ASN A 325 -17.06 4.28 -3.84
N ALA A 326 -16.11 3.37 -3.61
CA ALA A 326 -15.04 3.12 -4.56
C ALA A 326 -15.53 2.41 -5.85
N PRO A 327 -14.86 2.59 -7.01
CA PRO A 327 -15.20 1.87 -8.23
C PRO A 327 -15.14 0.35 -8.05
N LYS A 328 -15.90 -0.39 -8.87
CA LYS A 328 -15.99 -1.86 -8.77
C LYS A 328 -14.62 -2.56 -8.73
N PHE A 329 -13.68 -2.18 -9.60
CA PHE A 329 -12.34 -2.77 -9.58
C PHE A 329 -11.62 -2.52 -8.26
N VAL A 330 -11.78 -1.33 -7.67
CA VAL A 330 -11.17 -0.99 -6.38
C VAL A 330 -11.77 -1.83 -5.27
N MET A 331 -13.09 -2.03 -5.25
CA MET A 331 -13.77 -2.87 -4.25
C MET A 331 -13.44 -4.36 -4.42
N ASP A 332 -13.47 -4.88 -5.65
CA ASP A 332 -13.36 -6.31 -5.93
C ASP A 332 -11.91 -6.81 -5.88
N VAL A 333 -10.94 -5.96 -6.25
CA VAL A 333 -9.53 -6.33 -6.44
C VAL A 333 -8.62 -5.58 -5.47
N THR A 334 -8.56 -4.25 -5.57
CA THR A 334 -7.63 -3.43 -4.78
C THR A 334 -7.86 -3.59 -3.27
N ALA A 335 -9.12 -3.58 -2.81
CA ALA A 335 -9.47 -3.72 -1.41
C ALA A 335 -9.04 -5.08 -0.84
N LYS A 336 -9.17 -6.16 -1.62
CA LYS A 336 -8.71 -7.50 -1.23
C LYS A 336 -7.21 -7.54 -1.04
N ILE A 337 -6.45 -6.91 -1.94
CA ILE A 337 -4.98 -6.84 -1.83
C ILE A 337 -4.58 -5.99 -0.61
N ILE A 338 -5.20 -4.82 -0.39
CA ILE A 338 -4.94 -3.97 0.79
C ILE A 338 -5.25 -4.72 2.09
N ALA A 339 -6.32 -5.53 2.11
CA ALA A 339 -6.71 -6.34 3.27
C ALA A 339 -5.78 -7.56 3.52
N GLY A 340 -4.72 -7.74 2.74
CA GLY A 340 -3.82 -8.90 2.84
C GLY A 340 -4.40 -10.20 2.29
N LYS A 341 -5.47 -10.12 1.49
CA LYS A 341 -6.19 -11.25 0.88
C LYS A 341 -6.03 -11.30 -0.64
N GLY A 342 -4.92 -10.75 -1.15
CA GLY A 342 -4.63 -10.74 -2.59
C GLY A 342 -4.45 -12.14 -3.16
N ASP A 343 -3.94 -13.09 -2.37
CA ASP A 343 -3.74 -14.48 -2.79
C ASP A 343 -5.03 -15.26 -3.07
N GLU A 344 -6.18 -14.79 -2.55
CA GLU A 344 -7.51 -15.37 -2.80
C GLU A 344 -8.06 -14.99 -4.19
N LEU A 345 -7.51 -13.95 -4.82
CA LEU A 345 -8.02 -13.45 -6.10
C LEU A 345 -7.67 -14.44 -7.24
N PRO A 346 -8.67 -14.86 -8.04
CA PRO A 346 -8.41 -15.71 -9.18
C PRO A 346 -7.81 -14.92 -10.35
N VAL A 347 -7.20 -15.62 -11.30
CA VAL A 347 -6.55 -15.02 -12.47
C VAL A 347 -7.51 -14.15 -13.28
N SER A 348 -8.78 -14.52 -13.40
CA SER A 348 -9.81 -13.74 -14.11
C SER A 348 -10.04 -12.31 -13.59
N LYS A 349 -9.60 -12.00 -12.36
CA LYS A 349 -9.74 -10.65 -11.77
C LYS A 349 -8.69 -9.66 -12.25
N PHE A 350 -7.61 -10.14 -12.86
CA PHE A 350 -6.49 -9.29 -13.26
C PHE A 350 -6.57 -8.93 -14.75
N PRO A 351 -6.23 -7.69 -15.12
CA PRO A 351 -6.04 -7.29 -16.51
C PRO A 351 -4.93 -8.12 -17.17
N VAL A 352 -5.15 -8.56 -18.40
CA VAL A 352 -4.20 -9.44 -19.13
C VAL A 352 -2.87 -8.74 -19.46
N ASP A 353 -2.87 -7.42 -19.50
CA ASP A 353 -1.73 -6.55 -19.80
C ASP A 353 -1.13 -5.90 -18.54
N GLY A 354 -1.73 -6.11 -17.37
CA GLY A 354 -1.31 -5.50 -16.12
C GLY A 354 -1.70 -4.02 -15.95
N THR A 355 -2.60 -3.47 -16.78
CA THR A 355 -3.02 -2.06 -16.68
C THR A 355 -4.00 -1.82 -15.52
N PHE A 356 -3.60 -1.03 -14.52
CA PHE A 356 -4.44 -0.70 -13.35
C PHE A 356 -5.13 0.67 -13.49
N PRO A 357 -6.31 0.87 -12.87
CA PRO A 357 -7.01 2.15 -12.92
C PRO A 357 -6.32 3.24 -12.08
N LEU A 358 -6.52 4.49 -12.50
CA LEU A 358 -6.09 5.69 -11.79
C LEU A 358 -7.03 6.04 -10.62
N SER A 359 -6.65 7.04 -9.82
CA SER A 359 -7.44 7.61 -8.71
C SER A 359 -7.78 6.61 -7.61
N THR A 360 -6.84 5.72 -7.25
CA THR A 360 -7.12 4.62 -6.32
C THR A 360 -6.61 4.86 -4.90
N THR A 361 -5.56 5.66 -4.69
CA THR A 361 -5.05 5.98 -3.34
C THR A 361 -6.04 6.73 -2.47
N LYS A 362 -6.90 7.57 -3.06
CA LYS A 362 -7.93 8.35 -2.32
C LYS A 362 -8.91 7.50 -1.52
N TRP A 363 -9.02 6.21 -1.86
CA TRP A 363 -9.91 5.26 -1.21
C TRP A 363 -9.26 4.52 -0.04
N GLU A 364 -7.94 4.61 0.14
CA GLU A 364 -7.17 3.79 1.10
C GLU A 364 -7.29 4.26 2.55
N LYS A 365 -7.32 5.58 2.79
CA LYS A 365 -7.50 6.22 4.11
C LYS A 365 -6.67 5.54 5.21
N ARG A 366 -5.35 5.69 5.08
CA ARG A 366 -4.36 4.87 5.79
C ARG A 366 -4.40 5.04 7.30
N ASN A 367 -4.69 6.24 7.80
CA ASN A 367 -4.80 6.58 9.23
C ASN A 367 -3.51 6.23 10.02
N ILE A 368 -2.36 6.71 9.52
CA ILE A 368 -1.03 6.35 10.04
C ILE A 368 -0.34 7.45 10.87
N ALA A 369 -0.83 8.69 10.83
CA ALA A 369 -0.27 9.78 11.60
C ALA A 369 -0.81 9.81 13.04
N LEU A 370 0.06 9.98 14.02
CA LEU A 370 -0.34 10.22 15.41
C LEU A 370 -0.86 11.65 15.61
N GLU A 371 -0.21 12.60 14.94
CA GLU A 371 -0.57 14.01 14.95
C GLU A 371 -0.77 14.53 13.53
N VAL A 372 -1.68 15.47 13.35
CA VAL A 372 -2.01 16.11 12.08
C VAL A 372 -2.06 17.63 12.22
N PRO A 373 -1.83 18.39 11.14
CA PRO A 373 -1.85 19.84 11.21
C PRO A 373 -3.28 20.39 11.33
N VAL A 374 -3.50 21.31 12.27
CA VAL A 374 -4.76 22.03 12.51
C VAL A 374 -4.57 23.51 12.16
N TRP A 375 -5.51 24.05 11.39
CA TRP A 375 -5.48 25.42 10.90
C TRP A 375 -6.00 26.44 11.93
N ASP A 376 -5.23 27.51 12.13
CA ASP A 376 -5.59 28.75 12.83
C ASP A 376 -5.91 29.84 11.80
N VAL A 377 -7.21 30.17 11.73
CA VAL A 377 -7.79 31.10 10.76
C VAL A 377 -7.28 32.53 10.96
N ASP A 378 -7.15 32.97 12.21
CA ASP A 378 -6.84 34.36 12.56
C ASP A 378 -5.39 34.71 12.23
N THR A 379 -4.47 33.77 12.46
CA THR A 379 -3.04 33.95 12.20
C THR A 379 -2.72 33.81 10.71
N CYS A 380 -3.56 33.14 9.92
CA CYS A 380 -3.25 32.77 8.54
C CYS A 380 -3.17 33.96 7.57
N ILE A 381 -2.10 33.99 6.78
CA ILE A 381 -1.87 35.01 5.74
C ILE A 381 -2.24 34.54 4.33
N GLN A 382 -2.81 33.34 4.18
CA GLN A 382 -3.31 32.79 2.91
C GLN A 382 -2.24 32.71 1.80
N CYS A 383 -1.02 32.26 2.15
CA CYS A 383 0.11 32.20 1.22
C CYS A 383 0.27 30.86 0.49
N ASN A 384 -0.49 29.83 0.88
CA ASN A 384 -0.46 28.46 0.34
C ASN A 384 0.91 27.74 0.35
N LYS A 385 1.90 28.22 1.10
CA LYS A 385 3.20 27.53 1.22
C LYS A 385 3.05 26.13 1.84
N CYS A 386 2.15 25.97 2.80
CA CYS A 386 1.82 24.68 3.42
C CYS A 386 1.26 23.67 2.40
N VAL A 387 0.45 24.12 1.43
CA VAL A 387 -0.07 23.29 0.32
C VAL A 387 1.04 22.91 -0.65
N MET A 388 1.92 23.86 -0.97
CA MET A 388 3.05 23.65 -1.89
C MET A 388 4.01 22.57 -1.39
N VAL A 389 4.41 22.63 -0.12
CA VAL A 389 5.43 21.70 0.43
C VAL A 389 4.87 20.34 0.80
N CYS A 390 3.54 20.16 0.81
CA CYS A 390 2.94 18.90 1.23
C CYS A 390 3.32 17.77 0.25
N PRO A 391 4.04 16.73 0.71
CA PRO A 391 4.49 15.65 -0.16
C PRO A 391 3.38 14.67 -0.56
N HIS A 392 2.20 14.75 0.05
CA HIS A 392 1.12 13.78 -0.17
C HIS A 392 -0.19 14.43 -0.62
N ALA A 393 -0.20 15.75 -0.90
CA ALA A 393 -1.40 16.52 -1.24
C ALA A 393 -2.53 16.41 -0.20
N THR A 394 -2.17 16.23 1.07
CA THR A 394 -3.10 16.06 2.21
C THR A 394 -3.55 17.37 2.83
N ILE A 395 -3.00 18.50 2.38
CA ILE A 395 -3.48 19.84 2.73
C ILE A 395 -3.73 20.61 1.45
N ARG A 396 -4.94 21.15 1.29
CA ARG A 396 -5.38 21.87 0.08
C ARG A 396 -6.08 23.16 0.46
N ALA A 397 -6.10 24.10 -0.48
CA ALA A 397 -6.78 25.37 -0.31
C ALA A 397 -7.76 25.59 -1.47
N LYS A 398 -8.91 26.19 -1.17
CA LYS A 398 -9.89 26.64 -2.17
C LYS A 398 -10.27 28.09 -1.92
N VAL A 399 -10.58 28.78 -3.02
CA VAL A 399 -11.20 30.10 -3.03
C VAL A 399 -12.56 29.97 -3.70
N PHE A 400 -13.62 30.39 -3.02
CA PHE A 400 -15.00 30.12 -3.42
C PHE A 400 -15.95 31.23 -2.99
N GLU A 401 -17.18 31.20 -3.50
CA GLU A 401 -18.22 32.21 -3.21
C GLU A 401 -19.10 31.79 -2.02
N GLU A 402 -19.73 32.75 -1.34
CA GLU A 402 -20.63 32.46 -0.20
C GLU A 402 -21.77 31.49 -0.55
N LYS A 403 -22.24 31.46 -1.81
CA LYS A 403 -23.27 30.51 -2.27
C LYS A 403 -22.86 29.04 -2.10
N ASN A 404 -21.56 28.77 -2.02
CA ASN A 404 -21.03 27.43 -1.82
C ASN A 404 -20.98 27.03 -0.34
N LEU A 405 -21.53 27.81 0.59
CA LEU A 405 -21.66 27.47 2.03
C LEU A 405 -22.87 26.57 2.35
N ASN A 406 -23.65 26.15 1.35
CA ASN A 406 -24.81 25.30 1.59
C ASN A 406 -24.38 23.92 2.11
N GLY A 407 -24.93 23.49 3.25
CA GLY A 407 -24.58 22.20 3.88
C GLY A 407 -23.20 22.18 4.56
N VAL A 408 -22.63 23.35 4.88
CA VAL A 408 -21.34 23.44 5.57
C VAL A 408 -21.39 22.75 6.95
N PRO A 409 -20.45 21.84 7.26
CA PRO A 409 -20.33 21.28 8.60
C PRO A 409 -20.05 22.37 9.65
N GLU A 410 -20.56 22.21 10.87
CA GLU A 410 -20.39 23.19 11.96
C GLU A 410 -18.92 23.48 12.28
N THR A 411 -18.06 22.47 12.14
CA THR A 411 -16.63 22.56 12.44
C THR A 411 -15.79 23.02 11.24
N PHE A 412 -16.39 23.19 10.06
CA PHE A 412 -15.67 23.58 8.85
C PHE A 412 -15.22 25.04 8.93
N LYS A 413 -13.90 25.24 8.82
CA LYS A 413 -13.28 26.58 8.94
C LYS A 413 -13.18 27.27 7.59
N TYR A 414 -13.44 28.57 7.56
CA TYR A 414 -13.18 29.46 6.41
C TYR A 414 -12.97 30.92 6.86
N THR A 415 -12.42 31.76 5.97
CA THR A 415 -12.29 33.22 6.16
C THR A 415 -12.56 33.96 4.86
N LYS A 416 -12.74 35.29 4.94
CA LYS A 416 -12.61 36.16 3.77
C LYS A 416 -11.25 36.02 3.10
N PHE A 417 -11.25 35.86 1.77
CA PHE A 417 -10.05 35.88 0.96
C PHE A 417 -9.50 37.31 0.88
N LYS A 418 -8.20 37.47 1.19
CA LYS A 418 -7.59 38.79 1.38
C LYS A 418 -7.24 39.50 0.06
N ALA A 419 -7.05 38.75 -1.03
CA ALA A 419 -6.71 39.31 -2.33
C ALA A 419 -7.97 39.47 -3.20
N LYS A 420 -7.92 40.37 -4.18
CA LYS A 420 -9.03 40.65 -5.10
C LYS A 420 -8.90 39.95 -6.46
N ASP A 421 -7.85 39.15 -6.63
CA ASP A 421 -7.48 38.53 -7.91
C ASP A 421 -8.57 37.58 -8.47
N TYR A 422 -9.45 37.04 -7.61
CA TYR A 422 -10.50 36.09 -7.98
C TYR A 422 -11.93 36.65 -7.79
N GLY A 423 -12.07 37.96 -7.56
CA GLY A 423 -13.34 38.62 -7.27
C GLY A 423 -13.36 39.32 -5.91
N THR A 424 -14.42 40.09 -5.66
CA THR A 424 -14.72 40.65 -4.33
C THR A 424 -15.51 39.66 -3.49
N ASP A 425 -15.38 39.75 -2.17
CA ASP A 425 -16.16 38.94 -1.21
C ASP A 425 -15.99 37.42 -1.35
N MET A 426 -14.88 36.98 -1.94
CA MET A 426 -14.51 35.58 -1.99
C MET A 426 -14.12 35.07 -0.61
N LEU A 427 -14.36 33.78 -0.36
CA LEU A 427 -13.96 33.05 0.82
C LEU A 427 -12.73 32.18 0.54
N TYR A 428 -12.02 31.82 1.58
CA TYR A 428 -10.83 30.97 1.57
C TYR A 428 -10.98 29.89 2.65
N ALA A 429 -10.72 28.64 2.28
CA ALA A 429 -10.57 27.53 3.20
C ALA A 429 -9.24 26.81 2.96
N LEU A 430 -8.61 26.37 4.04
CA LEU A 430 -7.46 25.49 4.06
C LEU A 430 -7.85 24.23 4.83
N GLN A 431 -7.96 23.10 4.13
CA GLN A 431 -8.47 21.85 4.70
C GLN A 431 -7.43 20.73 4.62
N VAL A 432 -7.45 19.86 5.62
CA VAL A 432 -6.51 18.74 5.78
C VAL A 432 -7.26 17.41 5.66
N ALA A 433 -6.77 16.52 4.80
CA ALA A 433 -7.17 15.12 4.73
C ALA A 433 -6.46 14.36 5.85
N VAL A 434 -7.03 14.38 7.06
CA VAL A 434 -6.38 13.83 8.27
C VAL A 434 -6.07 12.34 8.14
N GLU A 435 -6.93 11.59 7.46
CA GLU A 435 -6.79 10.13 7.27
C GLU A 435 -5.65 9.75 6.32
N ASP A 436 -5.23 10.68 5.46
CA ASP A 436 -4.15 10.48 4.48
C ASP A 436 -2.85 11.18 4.89
N CYS A 437 -2.91 12.05 5.91
CA CYS A 437 -1.74 12.75 6.44
C CYS A 437 -0.73 11.77 7.05
N THR A 438 0.56 12.03 6.81
CA THR A 438 1.67 11.23 7.36
C THR A 438 2.36 11.87 8.56
N GLY A 439 1.88 13.02 9.03
CA GLY A 439 2.39 13.71 10.22
C GLY A 439 3.81 14.31 10.06
N CYS A 440 4.27 14.60 8.84
CA CYS A 440 5.65 15.04 8.59
C CYS A 440 6.00 16.46 9.08
N ALA A 441 5.01 17.23 9.54
CA ALA A 441 5.13 18.60 10.04
C ALA A 441 5.74 19.67 9.10
N LEU A 442 6.13 19.34 7.85
CA LEU A 442 6.70 20.31 6.89
C LEU A 442 5.81 21.53 6.64
N CYS A 443 4.49 21.34 6.62
CA CYS A 443 3.52 22.42 6.46
C CYS A 443 3.54 23.41 7.64
N VAL A 444 3.79 22.92 8.86
CA VAL A 444 3.97 23.74 10.07
C VAL A 444 5.33 24.41 10.04
N ASP A 445 6.38 23.70 9.65
CA ASP A 445 7.74 24.24 9.61
C ASP A 445 7.84 25.44 8.65
N VAL A 446 7.35 25.27 7.41
CA VAL A 446 7.40 26.32 6.37
C VAL A 446 6.47 27.51 6.65
N CYS A 447 5.50 27.38 7.56
CA CYS A 447 4.51 28.43 7.81
C CYS A 447 5.20 29.71 8.33
N PRO A 448 5.16 30.82 7.56
CA PRO A 448 5.87 32.04 7.93
C PRO A 448 5.12 32.88 8.96
N ALA A 449 3.82 32.61 9.15
CA ALA A 449 2.98 33.35 10.08
C ALA A 449 3.14 32.81 11.50
N LYS A 450 3.39 33.71 12.45
CA LYS A 450 3.47 33.44 13.89
C LYS A 450 2.29 34.09 14.60
N ASN A 451 1.73 33.39 15.57
CA ASN A 451 0.68 33.95 16.42
C ASN A 451 1.26 35.09 17.27
N LYS A 452 0.54 36.22 17.34
CA LYS A 452 1.01 37.42 18.03
C LYS A 452 0.96 37.30 19.56
N LYS A 453 0.05 36.47 20.09
CA LYS A 453 -0.11 36.23 21.54
C LYS A 453 0.88 35.19 22.04
N GLU A 454 1.13 34.15 21.24
CA GLU A 454 2.00 33.04 21.60
C GLU A 454 2.90 32.65 20.42
N THR A 455 4.17 33.11 20.44
CA THR A 455 5.07 33.02 19.28
C THR A 455 5.54 31.61 18.92
N ARG A 456 5.32 30.62 19.81
CA ARG A 456 5.49 29.19 19.53
C ARG A 456 4.42 28.65 18.58
N LEU A 457 3.24 29.26 18.54
CA LEU A 457 2.15 28.87 17.66
C LEU A 457 2.28 29.59 16.30
N LYS A 458 1.94 28.87 15.24
CA LYS A 458 1.89 29.35 13.86
C LYS A 458 0.43 29.34 13.36
N ALA A 459 0.20 29.74 12.11
CA ALA A 459 -1.12 29.62 11.48
C ALA A 459 -1.57 28.16 11.25
N ILE A 460 -0.68 27.19 11.45
CA ILE A 460 -0.97 25.77 11.36
C ILE A 460 -0.07 25.05 12.36
N ASN A 461 -0.62 24.13 13.17
CA ASN A 461 0.08 23.49 14.28
C ASN A 461 -0.27 22.00 14.37
N MET A 462 0.61 21.16 14.90
CA MET A 462 0.31 19.73 15.08
C MET A 462 -0.61 19.52 16.29
N ALA A 463 -1.57 18.60 16.17
CA ALA A 463 -2.44 18.13 17.24
C ALA A 463 -2.73 16.64 17.09
N GLU A 464 -3.13 15.96 18.18
CA GLU A 464 -3.50 14.54 18.13
C GLU A 464 -4.62 14.29 17.12
N GLN A 465 -4.46 13.26 16.28
CA GLN A 465 -5.41 12.96 15.21
C GLN A 465 -6.72 12.37 15.73
N LEU A 466 -6.65 11.38 16.64
CA LEU A 466 -7.81 10.56 17.03
C LEU A 466 -9.03 11.39 17.48
N PRO A 467 -8.90 12.42 18.34
CA PRO A 467 -10.05 13.22 18.78
C PRO A 467 -10.72 14.03 17.66
N ILE A 468 -10.01 14.30 16.57
CA ILE A 468 -10.48 15.16 15.47
C ILE A 468 -10.72 14.39 14.17
N ARG A 469 -10.43 13.09 14.12
CA ARG A 469 -10.45 12.28 12.89
C ARG A 469 -11.81 12.33 12.19
N GLU A 470 -12.88 12.05 12.92
CA GLU A 470 -14.22 11.94 12.34
C GLU A 470 -14.74 13.29 11.84
N GLN A 471 -14.61 14.36 12.63
CA GLN A 471 -15.04 15.70 12.23
C GLN A 471 -14.24 16.20 11.01
N GLU A 472 -12.94 15.95 10.95
CA GLU A 472 -12.10 16.44 9.85
C GLU A 472 -12.29 15.60 8.58
N ARG A 473 -12.76 14.34 8.71
CA ARG A 473 -13.24 13.55 7.56
C ARG A 473 -14.47 14.21 6.93
N GLU A 474 -15.46 14.59 7.74
CA GLU A 474 -16.66 15.29 7.24
C GLU A 474 -16.30 16.65 6.60
N ASN A 475 -15.39 17.40 7.23
CA ASN A 475 -14.88 18.66 6.67
C ASN A 475 -14.13 18.45 5.35
N TRP A 476 -13.35 17.37 5.23
CA TRP A 476 -12.66 17.02 3.99
C TRP A 476 -13.64 16.64 2.88
N ASP A 477 -14.65 15.82 3.18
CA ASP A 477 -15.66 15.41 2.21
C ASP A 477 -16.46 16.61 1.69
N TYR A 478 -16.83 17.54 2.58
CA TYR A 478 -17.43 18.82 2.19
C TYR A 478 -16.48 19.67 1.34
N PHE A 479 -15.20 19.80 1.74
CA PHE A 479 -14.20 20.56 0.98
C PHE A 479 -14.05 20.08 -0.46
N LEU A 480 -14.14 18.77 -0.69
CA LEU A 480 -14.08 18.20 -2.04
C LEU A 480 -15.28 18.62 -2.92
N GLN A 481 -16.44 18.92 -2.33
CA GLN A 481 -17.65 19.36 -3.06
C GLN A 481 -17.58 20.82 -3.52
N ILE A 482 -16.75 21.65 -2.86
CA ILE A 482 -16.55 23.05 -3.27
C ILE A 482 -15.94 23.07 -4.68
N PRO A 483 -16.45 23.87 -5.64
CA PRO A 483 -15.90 23.91 -6.99
C PRO A 483 -14.43 24.35 -7.02
N ASP A 484 -13.63 23.71 -7.87
CA ASP A 484 -12.25 24.16 -8.13
C ASP A 484 -12.25 25.48 -8.92
N VAL A 485 -11.18 26.26 -8.72
CA VAL A 485 -10.98 27.51 -9.45
C VAL A 485 -10.78 27.20 -10.94
N ASP A 486 -11.42 27.98 -11.81
CA ASP A 486 -11.23 27.87 -13.26
C ASP A 486 -9.75 28.05 -13.60
N ARG A 487 -9.14 27.02 -14.19
CA ARG A 487 -7.72 26.98 -14.55
C ARG A 487 -7.30 28.17 -15.42
N LYS A 488 -8.19 28.67 -16.28
CA LYS A 488 -7.95 29.85 -17.15
C LYS A 488 -7.72 31.14 -16.37
N LYS A 489 -8.18 31.21 -15.12
CA LYS A 489 -8.05 32.39 -14.24
C LYS A 489 -6.84 32.31 -13.30
N VAL A 490 -6.20 31.15 -13.18
CA VAL A 490 -5.11 30.94 -12.23
C VAL A 490 -3.80 31.48 -12.81
N ASN A 491 -3.13 32.38 -12.07
CA ASN A 491 -1.78 32.81 -12.42
C ASN A 491 -0.74 31.78 -11.97
N VAL A 492 -0.44 30.83 -12.85
CA VAL A 492 0.49 29.71 -12.57
C VAL A 492 1.93 30.13 -12.24
N ALA A 493 2.34 31.36 -12.61
CA ALA A 493 3.67 31.87 -12.26
C ALA A 493 3.78 32.28 -10.78
N LYS A 494 2.65 32.51 -10.09
CA LYS A 494 2.63 32.80 -8.65
C LYS A 494 2.52 31.51 -7.86
N VAL A 495 3.48 31.28 -6.94
CA VAL A 495 3.46 30.10 -6.04
C VAL A 495 2.12 29.99 -5.31
N LYS A 496 1.60 31.08 -4.73
CA LYS A 496 0.31 31.07 -4.03
C LYS A 496 -0.82 30.52 -4.91
N ASP A 497 -0.93 31.02 -6.13
CA ASP A 497 -2.07 30.81 -7.00
C ASP A 497 -2.04 29.44 -7.66
N SER A 498 -0.86 28.95 -8.05
CA SER A 498 -0.68 27.58 -8.56
C SER A 498 -1.23 26.50 -7.61
N GLN A 499 -1.31 26.78 -6.31
CA GLN A 499 -1.82 25.84 -5.31
C GLN A 499 -3.35 25.78 -5.22
N PHE A 500 -4.08 26.61 -5.97
CA PHE A 500 -5.53 26.46 -6.15
C PHE A 500 -5.90 25.46 -7.24
N LEU A 501 -4.93 25.02 -8.06
CA LEU A 501 -5.14 23.96 -9.02
C LEU A 501 -5.23 22.61 -8.30
N GLU A 502 -6.18 21.79 -8.74
CA GLU A 502 -6.35 20.42 -8.27
C GLU A 502 -5.05 19.61 -8.47
N PRO A 503 -4.50 18.99 -7.42
CA PRO A 503 -3.38 18.06 -7.57
C PRO A 503 -3.86 16.72 -8.13
N LEU A 504 -3.25 16.27 -9.23
CA LEU A 504 -3.52 14.96 -9.86
C LEU A 504 -2.47 13.90 -9.50
N PHE A 505 -1.73 14.15 -8.42
CA PHE A 505 -0.83 13.23 -7.76
C PHE A 505 -1.04 13.36 -6.25
N GLU A 506 -1.72 12.40 -5.64
CA GLU A 506 -2.22 12.49 -4.27
C GLU A 506 -2.03 11.19 -3.47
N PHE A 507 -1.74 11.32 -2.17
CA PHE A 507 -1.73 10.23 -1.19
C PHE A 507 -0.78 9.06 -1.55
N SER A 508 0.38 9.37 -2.12
CA SER A 508 1.34 8.36 -2.57
C SER A 508 1.94 7.53 -1.43
N GLY A 509 2.51 6.36 -1.77
CA GLY A 509 3.25 5.51 -0.83
C GLY A 509 4.63 6.03 -0.42
N ALA A 510 4.95 7.29 -0.71
CA ALA A 510 6.25 7.89 -0.42
C ALA A 510 6.47 8.09 1.10
N CYS A 511 7.74 8.27 1.48
CA CYS A 511 8.15 8.54 2.86
C CYS A 511 7.44 9.77 3.43
N SER A 512 7.18 9.77 4.74
CA SER A 512 6.80 11.00 5.47
C SER A 512 7.87 12.08 5.25
N GLY A 513 7.49 13.23 4.69
CA GLY A 513 8.44 14.29 4.35
C GLY A 513 9.29 14.04 3.09
N CYS A 514 8.82 13.24 2.13
CA CYS A 514 9.55 12.96 0.89
C CYS A 514 9.92 14.24 0.13
N GLY A 515 11.18 14.35 -0.30
CA GLY A 515 11.67 15.50 -1.06
C GLY A 515 11.33 15.49 -2.56
N GLU A 516 10.82 14.38 -3.11
CA GLU A 516 10.52 14.26 -4.54
C GLU A 516 9.09 14.65 -4.88
N THR A 517 8.12 14.17 -4.10
CA THR A 517 6.70 14.24 -4.45
C THR A 517 6.08 15.64 -4.49
N PRO A 518 6.56 16.67 -3.74
CA PRO A 518 6.07 18.04 -3.94
C PRO A 518 6.29 18.55 -5.37
N TYR A 519 7.39 18.16 -6.02
CA TYR A 519 7.68 18.53 -7.41
C TYR A 519 6.73 17.81 -8.38
N VAL A 520 6.54 16.50 -8.19
CA VAL A 520 5.63 15.68 -9.01
C VAL A 520 4.18 16.17 -8.88
N LYS A 521 3.75 16.49 -7.66
CA LYS A 521 2.46 17.13 -7.37
C LYS A 521 2.30 18.44 -8.15
N LEU A 522 3.31 19.32 -8.12
CA LEU A 522 3.24 20.59 -8.85
C LEU A 522 3.13 20.36 -10.36
N VAL A 523 3.90 19.43 -10.94
CA VAL A 523 3.78 19.06 -12.37
C VAL A 523 2.35 18.59 -12.68
N SER A 524 1.77 17.75 -11.81
CA SER A 524 0.39 17.28 -11.97
C SER A 524 -0.65 18.41 -11.91
N GLN A 525 -0.43 19.43 -11.08
CA GLN A 525 -1.30 20.60 -10.98
C GLN A 525 -1.23 21.44 -12.26
N LEU A 526 -0.02 21.69 -12.76
CA LEU A 526 0.22 22.56 -13.90
C LEU A 526 -0.19 21.91 -15.23
N PHE A 527 0.07 20.62 -15.41
CA PHE A 527 -0.03 19.97 -16.73
C PHE A 527 -0.77 18.63 -16.71
N GLY A 528 -1.27 18.19 -15.54
CA GLY A 528 -1.70 16.82 -15.35
C GLY A 528 -2.88 16.37 -16.22
N ASP A 529 -3.74 17.28 -16.66
CA ASP A 529 -4.87 16.98 -17.55
C ASP A 529 -4.46 16.66 -19.01
N ARG A 530 -3.16 16.66 -19.30
CA ARG A 530 -2.56 16.45 -20.63
C ARG A 530 -1.13 15.90 -20.61
N THR A 531 -0.69 15.33 -19.49
CA THR A 531 0.67 14.79 -19.35
C THR A 531 0.70 13.30 -19.61
N ILE A 532 1.76 12.85 -20.29
CA ILE A 532 2.15 11.44 -20.39
C ILE A 532 3.50 11.28 -19.70
N ILE A 533 3.61 10.29 -18.81
CA ILE A 533 4.77 10.09 -17.95
C ILE A 533 5.42 8.76 -18.29
N ALA A 534 6.65 8.84 -18.82
CA ALA A 534 7.62 7.75 -18.79
C ALA A 534 8.42 7.88 -17.48
N ASN A 535 8.28 6.89 -16.60
CA ASN A 535 8.92 6.90 -15.29
C ASN A 535 9.99 5.81 -15.19
N ALA A 536 11.24 6.19 -14.88
CA ALA A 536 12.32 5.23 -14.65
C ALA A 536 12.06 4.41 -13.38
N THR A 537 12.57 3.19 -13.33
CA THR A 537 12.53 2.40 -12.10
C THR A 537 13.35 3.07 -11.00
N GLY A 538 12.79 3.15 -9.79
CA GLY A 538 13.37 3.90 -8.67
C GLY A 538 12.30 4.37 -7.68
N CYS A 539 12.66 5.28 -6.76
CA CYS A 539 11.72 5.84 -5.79
C CYS A 539 10.40 6.27 -6.42
N SER A 540 10.48 6.99 -7.55
CA SER A 540 9.35 7.53 -8.29
C SER A 540 8.42 6.47 -8.85
N SER A 541 8.95 5.37 -9.37
CA SER A 541 8.11 4.23 -9.79
C SER A 541 7.44 3.54 -8.60
N ILE A 542 8.13 3.44 -7.46
CA ILE A 542 7.59 2.77 -6.27
C ILE A 542 6.47 3.59 -5.64
N TYR A 543 6.66 4.88 -5.38
CA TYR A 543 5.55 5.67 -4.84
C TYR A 543 4.51 6.04 -5.89
N GLY A 544 4.85 6.00 -7.19
CA GLY A 544 4.01 6.43 -8.31
C GLY A 544 3.16 5.32 -8.94
N GLY A 545 3.56 4.05 -8.79
CA GLY A 545 2.88 2.94 -9.47
C GLY A 545 2.96 1.59 -8.74
N ASN A 546 3.30 1.57 -7.45
CA ASN A 546 3.27 0.32 -6.69
C ASN A 546 1.84 -0.10 -6.33
N LEU A 547 1.39 -1.16 -6.99
CA LEU A 547 0.08 -1.78 -6.80
C LEU A 547 -0.16 -2.19 -5.33
N PRO A 548 -1.42 -2.17 -4.86
CA PRO A 548 -2.66 -2.14 -5.65
C PRO A 548 -3.27 -0.74 -5.85
N THR A 549 -2.64 0.32 -5.32
CA THR A 549 -3.11 1.71 -5.44
C THR A 549 -2.10 2.56 -6.21
N THR A 550 -2.58 3.58 -6.91
CA THR A 550 -1.76 4.57 -7.62
C THR A 550 -2.18 5.98 -7.23
N PRO A 551 -1.22 6.89 -6.96
CA PRO A 551 -1.48 8.29 -6.63
C PRO A 551 -1.89 9.15 -7.80
N TRP A 552 -1.73 8.68 -9.03
CA TRP A 552 -2.12 9.42 -10.22
C TRP A 552 -3.64 9.48 -10.30
N ALA A 553 -4.20 10.68 -10.38
CA ALA A 553 -5.63 10.93 -10.37
C ALA A 553 -6.11 11.57 -11.67
N THR A 554 -7.44 11.53 -11.86
CA THR A 554 -8.14 12.23 -12.93
C THR A 554 -8.96 13.37 -12.36
N ASN A 555 -9.02 14.49 -13.08
CA ASN A 555 -9.93 15.58 -12.76
C ASN A 555 -11.40 15.19 -13.03
N LYS A 556 -12.32 16.12 -12.76
CA LYS A 556 -13.77 15.94 -12.99
C LYS A 556 -14.17 15.61 -14.45
N ASP A 557 -13.32 15.94 -15.43
CA ASP A 557 -13.55 15.63 -16.84
C ASP A 557 -12.97 14.26 -17.24
N GLY A 558 -12.46 13.47 -16.28
CA GLY A 558 -11.81 12.19 -16.52
C GLY A 558 -10.40 12.30 -17.11
N ARG A 559 -9.78 13.48 -17.09
CA ARG A 559 -8.43 13.72 -17.64
C ARG A 559 -7.39 13.70 -16.52
N GLY A 560 -6.29 12.98 -16.73
CA GLY A 560 -5.19 12.91 -15.78
C GLY A 560 -3.93 12.35 -16.43
N PRO A 561 -2.82 12.28 -15.68
CA PRO A 561 -1.56 11.81 -16.22
C PRO A 561 -1.65 10.34 -16.64
N ALA A 562 -1.32 10.04 -17.90
CA ALA A 562 -1.09 8.67 -18.33
C ALA A 562 0.32 8.25 -17.90
N TRP A 563 0.43 7.26 -17.02
CA TRP A 563 1.70 6.87 -16.41
C TRP A 563 2.10 5.45 -16.80
N SER A 564 3.38 5.25 -17.10
CA SER A 564 3.98 3.92 -17.24
C SER A 564 5.44 3.91 -16.79
N ASN A 565 5.87 2.75 -16.33
CA ASN A 565 7.26 2.41 -16.05
C ASN A 565 7.65 1.25 -16.98
N SER A 566 8.65 1.48 -17.84
CA SER A 566 9.27 0.42 -18.64
C SER A 566 10.32 -0.28 -17.79
N LEU A 567 11.60 0.08 -17.94
CA LEU A 567 12.70 -0.48 -17.18
C LEU A 567 13.49 0.62 -16.46
N PHE A 568 14.60 0.23 -15.85
CA PHE A 568 15.47 1.18 -15.15
C PHE A 568 16.33 1.97 -16.14
N GLU A 569 16.79 1.28 -17.18
CA GLU A 569 17.84 1.69 -18.11
C GLU A 569 17.33 2.40 -19.38
N ASP A 570 16.03 2.33 -19.68
CA ASP A 570 15.46 2.73 -20.99
C ASP A 570 14.49 3.91 -20.91
N ASN A 571 14.38 4.59 -19.77
CA ASN A 571 13.30 5.55 -19.53
C ASN A 571 13.27 6.72 -20.52
N ALA A 572 14.45 7.18 -20.97
CA ALA A 572 14.55 8.31 -21.89
C ALA A 572 14.07 7.90 -23.29
N GLU A 573 14.50 6.74 -23.76
CA GLU A 573 14.13 6.11 -25.02
C GLU A 573 12.63 5.76 -25.02
N PHE A 574 12.12 5.27 -23.91
CA PHE A 574 10.70 4.98 -23.70
C PHE A 574 9.85 6.25 -23.83
N GLY A 575 10.23 7.33 -23.13
CA GLY A 575 9.59 8.63 -23.26
C GLY A 575 9.73 9.25 -24.65
N PHE A 576 10.87 9.04 -25.32
CA PHE A 576 11.08 9.47 -26.70
C PHE A 576 10.14 8.73 -27.66
N GLY A 577 9.91 7.44 -27.45
CA GLY A 577 8.89 6.65 -28.17
C GLY A 577 7.50 7.27 -28.07
N TYR A 578 7.10 7.74 -26.89
CA TYR A 578 5.84 8.49 -26.73
C TYR A 578 5.80 9.75 -27.59
N ARG A 579 6.86 10.55 -27.60
CA ARG A 579 6.93 11.77 -28.42
C ARG A 579 6.77 11.45 -29.91
N LEU A 580 7.48 10.45 -30.41
CA LEU A 580 7.37 10.00 -31.81
C LEU A 580 5.94 9.57 -32.16
N ALA A 581 5.29 8.81 -31.29
CA ALA A 581 3.92 8.37 -31.48
C ALA A 581 2.93 9.56 -31.51
N ILE A 582 3.05 10.50 -30.56
CA ILE A 582 2.19 11.70 -30.51
C ILE A 582 2.39 12.57 -31.74
N ASP A 583 3.63 12.79 -32.19
CA ASP A 583 3.92 13.53 -33.42
C ASP A 583 3.28 12.87 -34.63
N LYS A 584 3.43 11.54 -34.75
CA LYS A 584 2.87 10.81 -35.90
C LYS A 584 1.35 10.81 -35.88
N HIS A 585 0.71 10.61 -34.71
CA HIS A 585 -0.74 10.72 -34.58
C HIS A 585 -1.24 12.12 -34.88
N ASN A 586 -0.55 13.18 -34.44
CA ASN A 586 -0.93 14.56 -34.76
C ASN A 586 -0.83 14.84 -36.26
N LEU A 587 0.24 14.39 -36.91
CA LEU A 587 0.43 14.52 -38.35
C LEU A 587 -0.69 13.80 -39.11
N GLN A 588 -0.95 12.54 -38.75
CA GLN A 588 -1.99 11.73 -39.37
C GLN A 588 -3.38 12.38 -39.20
N ALA A 589 -3.71 12.86 -38.00
CA ALA A 589 -4.97 13.56 -37.75
C ALA A 589 -5.11 14.81 -38.64
N LYS A 590 -4.05 15.62 -38.78
CA LYS A 590 -4.05 16.80 -39.66
C LYS A 590 -4.18 16.44 -41.14
N GLU A 591 -3.54 15.37 -41.60
CA GLU A 591 -3.67 14.89 -42.98
C GLU A 591 -5.09 14.41 -43.28
N ILE A 592 -5.70 13.66 -42.35
CA ILE A 592 -7.07 13.18 -42.47
C ILE A 592 -8.06 14.34 -42.45
N LEU A 593 -7.91 15.31 -41.53
CA LEU A 593 -8.76 16.50 -41.46
C LEU A 593 -8.77 17.28 -42.78
N LYS A 594 -7.61 17.43 -43.43
CA LYS A 594 -7.52 18.08 -44.75
C LYS A 594 -8.29 17.33 -45.85
N LYS A 595 -8.35 16.00 -45.80
CA LYS A 595 -9.16 15.19 -46.76
C LYS A 595 -10.67 15.32 -46.52
N LEU A 596 -11.05 15.68 -45.30
CA LEU A 596 -12.43 15.83 -44.86
C LEU A 596 -12.90 17.30 -44.86
N ILE A 597 -12.11 18.22 -45.42
CA ILE A 597 -12.39 19.66 -45.38
C ILE A 597 -13.74 20.05 -45.99
N SER A 598 -14.16 19.36 -47.07
CA SER A 598 -15.45 19.58 -47.72
C SER A 598 -16.63 19.15 -46.86
N ASP A 599 -16.44 18.17 -45.99
CA ASP A 599 -17.49 17.58 -45.15
C ASP A 599 -17.56 18.24 -43.78
N ILE A 600 -16.41 18.64 -43.23
CA ILE A 600 -16.27 19.24 -41.90
C ILE A 600 -16.40 20.78 -41.97
N GLY A 601 -15.97 21.40 -43.05
CA GLY A 601 -15.93 22.85 -43.23
C GLY A 601 -14.53 23.43 -43.05
N ASP A 602 -14.18 24.38 -43.93
CA ASP A 602 -12.85 24.98 -44.05
C ASP A 602 -12.39 25.68 -42.77
N ASP A 603 -13.23 26.56 -42.21
CA ASP A 603 -12.91 27.34 -41.00
C ASP A 603 -12.53 26.44 -39.82
N LEU A 604 -13.34 25.42 -39.52
CA LEU A 604 -13.09 24.51 -38.39
C LEU A 604 -11.80 23.70 -38.59
N VAL A 605 -11.53 23.24 -39.81
CA VAL A 605 -10.29 22.51 -40.12
C VAL A 605 -9.08 23.42 -39.96
N ASN A 606 -9.12 24.64 -40.49
CA ASN A 606 -8.02 25.60 -40.37
C ASN A 606 -7.75 25.97 -38.90
N ASP A 607 -8.81 26.20 -38.12
CA ASP A 607 -8.70 26.50 -36.70
C ASP A 607 -8.11 25.33 -35.90
N LEU A 608 -8.55 24.10 -36.17
CA LEU A 608 -8.02 22.88 -35.53
C LEU A 608 -6.53 22.65 -35.82
N VAL A 609 -6.10 22.91 -37.07
CA VAL A 609 -4.74 22.65 -37.53
C VAL A 609 -3.75 23.68 -36.99
N ASN A 610 -4.18 24.95 -36.89
CA ASN A 610 -3.31 26.10 -36.61
C ASN A 610 -3.48 26.69 -35.19
N ALA A 611 -4.31 26.09 -34.34
CA ALA A 611 -4.56 26.59 -32.99
C ALA A 611 -3.28 26.81 -32.17
N ASP A 612 -3.15 28.00 -31.58
CA ASP A 612 -2.15 28.28 -30.55
C ASP A 612 -2.59 27.65 -29.22
N GLN A 613 -1.70 26.87 -28.60
CA GLN A 613 -1.95 26.09 -27.38
C GLN A 613 -0.88 26.39 -26.32
N LYS A 614 -0.28 27.58 -26.34
CA LYS A 614 0.76 28.00 -25.39
C LYS A 614 0.25 28.24 -23.97
N ASP A 615 -1.05 28.49 -23.79
CA ASP A 615 -1.65 28.75 -22.49
C ASP A 615 -2.94 27.93 -22.25
N GLU A 616 -3.49 28.03 -21.03
CA GLU A 616 -4.69 27.28 -20.63
C GLU A 616 -5.93 27.65 -21.47
N SER A 617 -6.05 28.91 -21.90
CA SER A 617 -7.18 29.37 -22.71
C SER A 617 -7.14 28.75 -24.10
N GLY A 618 -6.00 28.82 -24.80
CA GLY A 618 -5.84 28.23 -26.13
C GLY A 618 -6.01 26.72 -26.14
N ILE A 619 -5.58 26.02 -25.07
CA ILE A 619 -5.83 24.59 -24.90
C ILE A 619 -7.32 24.30 -24.72
N TYR A 620 -8.04 25.10 -23.94
CA TYR A 620 -9.48 24.90 -23.72
C TYR A 620 -10.28 25.15 -25.00
N GLU A 621 -9.98 26.22 -25.72
CA GLU A 621 -10.57 26.48 -27.04
C GLU A 621 -10.30 25.35 -28.02
N GLN A 622 -9.08 24.81 -28.05
CA GLN A 622 -8.77 23.67 -28.90
C GLN A 622 -9.59 22.44 -28.54
N ARG A 623 -9.86 22.20 -27.25
CA ARG A 623 -10.74 21.12 -26.81
C ARG A 623 -12.17 21.33 -27.29
N GLU A 624 -12.70 22.55 -27.23
CA GLU A 624 -14.04 22.86 -27.76
C GLU A 624 -14.12 22.64 -29.28
N ARG A 625 -13.08 23.02 -30.04
CA ARG A 625 -12.97 22.71 -31.47
C ARG A 625 -12.97 21.21 -31.72
N VAL A 626 -12.24 20.43 -30.92
CA VAL A 626 -12.19 18.95 -31.02
C VAL A 626 -13.54 18.31 -30.67
N GLU A 627 -14.28 18.81 -29.68
CA GLU A 627 -15.63 18.31 -29.40
C GLU A 627 -16.61 18.62 -30.55
N THR A 628 -16.51 19.81 -31.14
CA THR A 628 -17.29 20.17 -32.34
C THR A 628 -16.96 19.24 -33.51
N LEU A 629 -15.67 18.93 -33.71
CA LEU A 629 -15.22 17.96 -34.71
C LEU A 629 -15.85 16.58 -34.49
N LYS A 630 -15.80 16.05 -33.26
CA LYS A 630 -16.37 14.72 -32.94
C LYS A 630 -17.87 14.67 -33.23
N GLN A 631 -18.61 15.74 -32.94
CA GLN A 631 -20.03 15.83 -33.27
C GLN A 631 -20.27 15.71 -34.78
N LYS A 632 -19.52 16.46 -35.60
CA LYS A 632 -19.62 16.38 -37.06
C LYS A 632 -19.22 15.01 -37.61
N LEU A 633 -18.15 14.41 -37.10
CA LEU A 633 -17.73 13.07 -37.52
C LEU A 633 -18.82 12.02 -37.23
N ASN A 634 -19.46 12.09 -36.06
CA ASN A 634 -20.58 11.22 -35.71
C ASN A 634 -21.79 11.42 -36.63
N GLU A 635 -22.07 12.63 -37.08
CA GLU A 635 -23.12 12.91 -38.06
C GLU A 635 -22.78 12.31 -39.45
N ILE A 636 -21.54 12.45 -39.89
CA ILE A 636 -21.05 11.87 -41.15
C ILE A 636 -21.10 10.34 -41.11
N GLU A 637 -20.71 9.73 -39.98
CA GLU A 637 -20.78 8.28 -39.80
C GLU A 637 -22.23 7.78 -39.90
N LYS A 638 -23.17 8.46 -39.25
CA LYS A 638 -24.61 8.16 -39.33
C LYS A 638 -25.19 8.36 -40.74
N ALA A 639 -24.66 9.30 -41.51
CA ALA A 639 -25.08 9.59 -42.88
C ALA A 639 -24.45 8.65 -43.93
N GLY A 640 -23.62 7.67 -43.52
CA GLY A 640 -23.01 6.66 -44.41
C GLY A 640 -21.63 7.01 -44.97
N ALA A 641 -20.98 8.06 -44.45
CA ALA A 641 -19.60 8.49 -44.73
C ALA A 641 -19.16 8.62 -46.21
N ASN A 642 -20.05 8.46 -47.20
CA ASN A 642 -19.81 8.62 -48.64
C ASN A 642 -18.48 8.05 -49.17
N GLY A 643 -18.11 6.84 -48.73
CA GLY A 643 -16.86 6.18 -49.12
C GLY A 643 -15.61 6.57 -48.32
N LYS A 644 -15.74 7.46 -47.32
CA LYS A 644 -14.67 7.91 -46.41
C LYS A 644 -14.74 7.28 -45.01
N SER A 645 -15.44 6.14 -44.86
CA SER A 645 -15.64 5.52 -43.54
C SER A 645 -14.36 5.22 -42.77
N ASN A 646 -13.26 4.91 -43.47
CA ASN A 646 -11.96 4.67 -42.83
C ASN A 646 -11.24 5.94 -42.38
N ASP A 647 -11.51 7.09 -43.01
CA ASP A 647 -10.96 8.37 -42.59
C ASP A 647 -11.78 8.98 -41.43
N VAL A 648 -13.07 8.62 -41.33
CA VAL A 648 -13.98 9.07 -40.25
C VAL A 648 -13.78 8.26 -38.95
N LYS A 649 -13.50 6.96 -39.06
CA LYS A 649 -13.12 6.09 -37.94
C LYS A 649 -11.69 6.36 -37.47
#